data_AF-A0A553Q4P3-F1
#
_entry.id   AF-A0A553Q4P3-F1
#
_cell.length_a   1.000
_cell.length_b   1.000
_cell.length_c   1.000
_cell.angle_alpha   90.00
_cell.angle_beta   90.00
_cell.angle_gamma   90.00
#
_symmetry.space_group_name_H-M   'P 1'
#
loop_
_entity.id
_entity.type
_entity.pdbx_description
1 polymer ?
#
loop_
_entity_poly.entity_id
_entity_poly.type
_entity_poly.pdbx_seq_one_letter_code
_entity_poly.pdbx_strand_id
1 'polypeptide(L)'
;KNAFSNHDQHDPRFREFTSLDAESLLYISLVFLRELRFRFTDFHKILRISHQRRRHYSSEASKNVRIGCASGFWGDTATSVPQLIYGGKLDFLVFDYLSEITMSLLTAAKSKAPEMGYAPDFVLSLSPFIKDVGKKGIRVVSNAGGVNPLACGAALQEAVKKSGLDLKVAVVTGDDLMPQKASLTDLRVADSETAKPLPKSVHSMNAYLGALPIKRCLDLGADIVVTGRCVDSAVVLGPLMHSFSWDTSNYDLLAAGSLAGHLIECGAQATGGIFTDWHKVPDWDNIGFPVVECSADGSFTLSKPPKTGGLVSFGTVAEQLVYEIGDPRRYQLPDVTCDFSNVTITEIEGVDGGAVKVAGAKGSAPSGDYKVCATYMDGFRATAVCPVGGPRAVEKARRTAESIIKRTQRIFKQLNLEDYSEINIQVLGAEDTYGPHATNKGPREAVVWMAVHHTQKKALDFFSREVAPAGTGMAPGLTAIVGGRPRISPVYIHMNGEHVETYQEITSETSSTEEFNASLQAEENSPTDTDLPSGPNSYRLEELAYTRSGDKGNSANIGVIARHSSFYPYLKKMLTAEVVERYFQHLIRNDESDQPSVLRYELPGINGLNFLLLNSLGGGGVASLRSDPQGKAFGQMLLDYELQRLPDLKSLID
;
A
#
# COMPACT_ATOMS: atom_id res chain seq x y z
N LYS A 1 37.65 -36.01 20.19
CA LYS A 1 38.10 -37.33 19.70
C LYS A 1 36.82 -38.14 19.44
N ASN A 2 36.31 -38.28 18.21
CA ASN A 2 36.92 -37.98 16.90
C ASN A 2 36.10 -36.93 16.11
N ALA A 3 36.38 -36.80 14.81
CA ALA A 3 35.69 -35.94 13.83
C ALA A 3 35.73 -34.42 14.10
N PHE A 4 36.86 -33.79 13.78
CA PHE A 4 36.94 -32.60 12.90
C PHE A 4 38.40 -32.47 12.42
N SER A 5 38.60 -32.32 11.11
CA SER A 5 39.92 -32.25 10.48
C SER A 5 39.83 -31.43 9.19
N ASN A 6 40.82 -30.56 8.99
CA ASN A 6 40.92 -29.54 7.93
C ASN A 6 39.92 -28.38 8.14
N HIS A 7 40.29 -27.10 7.95
CA HIS A 7 41.48 -26.53 7.32
C HIS A 7 42.24 -25.50 8.18
N ASP A 8 43.53 -25.36 7.83
CA ASP A 8 44.42 -24.20 7.96
C ASP A 8 44.83 -23.64 9.34
N GLN A 9 45.88 -22.80 9.30
CA GLN A 9 46.82 -22.53 10.39
C GLN A 9 47.01 -21.02 10.63
N HIS A 10 47.68 -20.68 11.75
CA HIS A 10 48.25 -19.36 12.15
C HIS A 10 47.51 -18.50 13.21
N ASP A 11 47.65 -18.87 14.49
CA ASP A 11 47.94 -17.89 15.57
C ASP A 11 48.74 -18.57 16.71
N PRO A 12 50.00 -18.18 17.00
CA PRO A 12 50.87 -18.87 17.94
C PRO A 12 50.75 -18.35 19.40
N ARG A 13 49.55 -18.39 20.01
CA ARG A 13 49.31 -17.81 21.35
C ARG A 13 48.62 -18.71 22.40
N PHE A 14 48.72 -20.03 22.27
CA PHE A 14 48.25 -20.99 23.29
C PHE A 14 49.28 -22.06 23.65
N ARG A 15 50.12 -21.78 24.66
CA ARG A 15 50.84 -22.76 25.49
C ARG A 15 51.09 -22.19 26.89
N GLU A 16 50.39 -22.72 27.89
CA GLU A 16 50.98 -23.30 29.12
C GLU A 16 49.87 -23.86 30.04
N PHE A 17 50.28 -24.56 31.10
CA PHE A 17 49.44 -25.17 32.15
C PHE A 17 48.48 -26.32 31.73
N THR A 18 49.06 -27.49 31.45
CA THR A 18 48.36 -28.79 31.61
C THR A 18 49.25 -29.83 32.29
N SER A 19 49.28 -29.84 33.62
CA SER A 19 49.77 -30.99 34.43
C SER A 19 49.21 -30.89 35.86
N LEU A 20 48.15 -31.63 36.15
CA LEU A 20 47.61 -31.84 37.50
C LEU A 20 47.83 -33.30 37.86
N ASP A 21 48.59 -33.55 38.93
CA ASP A 21 48.97 -34.91 39.34
C ASP A 21 48.00 -35.50 40.38
N ALA A 22 47.98 -36.83 40.47
CA ALA A 22 46.87 -37.62 40.97
C ALA A 22 46.50 -37.41 42.46
N GLU A 23 47.42 -36.93 43.30
CA GLU A 23 47.17 -36.69 44.72
C GLU A 23 46.11 -35.60 44.98
N SER A 24 45.92 -34.66 44.03
CA SER A 24 44.96 -33.56 44.17
C SER A 24 43.49 -34.03 44.26
N LEU A 25 43.17 -35.20 43.69
CA LEU A 25 41.79 -35.72 43.62
C LEU A 25 41.30 -36.38 44.93
N LEU A 26 42.22 -36.85 45.77
CA LEU A 26 41.85 -37.48 47.05
C LEU A 26 41.38 -36.44 48.09
N TYR A 27 41.95 -35.23 48.06
CA TYR A 27 41.65 -34.18 49.05
C TYR A 27 40.26 -33.57 48.85
N ILE A 28 39.84 -33.36 47.59
CA ILE A 28 38.52 -32.82 47.24
C ILE A 28 37.38 -33.74 47.72
N SER A 29 37.59 -35.06 47.63
CA SER A 29 36.59 -36.08 48.01
C SER A 29 36.22 -36.06 49.50
N LEU A 30 37.15 -35.68 50.38
CA LEU A 30 36.91 -35.59 51.84
C LEU A 30 36.25 -34.27 52.28
N VAL A 31 36.39 -33.19 51.49
CA VAL A 31 35.67 -31.93 51.74
C VAL A 31 34.21 -32.06 51.34
N PHE A 32 33.91 -32.63 50.17
CA PHE A 32 32.56 -32.75 49.63
C PHE A 32 31.62 -33.60 50.51
N LEU A 33 32.14 -34.64 51.16
CA LEU A 33 31.38 -35.49 52.09
C LEU A 33 31.06 -34.81 53.43
N ARG A 34 31.63 -33.64 53.73
CA ARG A 34 31.39 -32.93 54.99
C ARG A 34 30.23 -31.92 54.91
N GLU A 35 29.97 -31.32 53.75
CA GLU A 35 28.79 -30.47 53.54
C GLU A 35 27.49 -31.27 53.36
N LEU A 36 27.55 -32.45 52.74
CA LEU A 36 26.37 -33.28 52.47
C LEU A 36 25.61 -33.75 53.73
N ARG A 37 26.20 -33.64 54.93
CA ARG A 37 25.51 -33.92 56.20
C ARG A 37 24.69 -32.75 56.77
N PHE A 38 24.69 -31.56 56.16
CA PHE A 38 23.96 -30.40 56.66
C PHE A 38 22.58 -30.14 56.00
N ARG A 39 22.07 -31.08 55.18
CA ARG A 39 20.79 -30.94 54.46
C ARG A 39 19.76 -32.04 54.75
N PHE A 40 19.44 -32.30 56.03
CA PHE A 40 18.29 -33.16 56.38
C PHE A 40 17.42 -32.71 57.56
N THR A 41 17.55 -31.45 58.02
CA THR A 41 16.73 -30.92 59.14
C THR A 41 16.33 -29.44 58.98
N ASP A 42 15.72 -29.04 57.86
CA ASP A 42 14.98 -27.74 57.82
C ASP A 42 13.81 -27.66 56.81
N PHE A 43 13.20 -28.79 56.47
CA PHE A 43 12.10 -28.89 55.47
C PHE A 43 10.76 -28.27 55.93
N HIS A 44 10.75 -27.47 57.01
CA HIS A 44 9.56 -26.83 57.59
C HIS A 44 9.76 -25.33 57.90
N LYS A 45 10.91 -24.71 57.58
CA LYS A 45 11.12 -23.25 57.74
C LYS A 45 11.18 -22.45 56.45
N ILE A 46 11.49 -23.06 55.31
CA ILE A 46 11.49 -22.40 53.99
C ILE A 46 10.06 -22.34 53.41
N LEU A 47 9.13 -21.77 54.19
CA LEU A 47 7.74 -21.52 53.80
C LEU A 47 7.24 -20.12 54.22
N ARG A 48 8.15 -19.26 54.70
CA ARG A 48 7.96 -17.82 54.92
C ARG A 48 9.21 -17.09 54.42
N ILE A 49 9.06 -15.80 54.09
CA ILE A 49 10.09 -14.94 53.45
C ILE A 49 10.37 -15.31 51.97
N SER A 50 9.32 -15.20 51.14
CA SER A 50 9.45 -14.95 49.70
C SER A 50 8.42 -13.93 49.20
N HIS A 51 8.18 -12.88 49.99
CA HIS A 51 7.44 -11.68 49.54
C HIS A 51 8.26 -10.84 48.54
N GLN A 52 8.56 -11.43 47.38
CA GLN A 52 8.64 -10.63 46.16
C GLN A 52 7.28 -9.95 45.95
N ARG A 53 7.30 -8.70 45.48
CA ARG A 53 6.09 -7.93 45.18
C ARG A 53 5.37 -8.55 43.97
N ARG A 54 4.50 -9.54 44.21
CA ARG A 54 3.37 -9.78 43.31
C ARG A 54 2.61 -8.46 43.17
N ARG A 55 2.66 -7.84 42.00
CA ARG A 55 1.67 -6.83 41.61
C ARG A 55 0.34 -7.54 41.50
N HIS A 56 -0.41 -7.59 42.60
CA HIS A 56 -1.85 -7.84 42.52
C HIS A 56 -2.44 -6.62 41.82
N TYR A 57 -2.76 -6.77 40.53
CA TYR A 57 -3.86 -6.04 39.94
C TYR A 57 -5.09 -6.38 40.79
N SER A 58 -5.73 -5.37 41.39
CA SER A 58 -6.85 -5.60 42.30
C SER A 58 -8.03 -6.16 41.51
N SER A 59 -8.62 -7.25 42.00
CA SER A 59 -9.86 -7.82 41.46
C SER A 59 -11.08 -7.01 41.92
N GLU A 60 -11.07 -5.71 41.65
CA GLU A 60 -12.22 -4.82 41.83
C GLU A 60 -13.08 -4.87 40.56
N ALA A 61 -14.25 -5.50 40.70
CA ALA A 61 -15.20 -5.72 39.61
C ALA A 61 -15.98 -4.44 39.25
N SER A 62 -15.28 -3.42 38.76
CA SER A 62 -15.88 -2.17 38.24
C SER A 62 -15.01 -1.36 37.28
N LYS A 63 -13.80 -1.79 36.94
CA LYS A 63 -12.91 -0.99 36.07
C LYS A 63 -13.12 -1.26 34.58
N ASN A 64 -13.51 -0.25 33.83
CA ASN A 64 -13.48 -0.25 32.36
C ASN A 64 -12.03 -0.42 31.83
N VAL A 65 -11.91 -0.99 30.64
CA VAL A 65 -10.62 -1.23 29.96
C VAL A 65 -10.53 -0.33 28.73
N ARG A 66 -9.48 0.49 28.64
CA ARG A 66 -9.23 1.37 27.49
C ARG A 66 -8.23 0.76 26.51
N ILE A 67 -8.67 0.59 25.26
CA ILE A 67 -7.85 0.03 24.17
C ILE A 67 -7.87 1.02 22.99
N GLY A 68 -6.70 1.30 22.42
CA GLY A 68 -6.57 2.13 21.23
C GLY A 68 -5.62 1.50 20.23
N CYS A 69 -5.98 1.56 18.94
CA CYS A 69 -5.20 0.97 17.86
C CYS A 69 -4.35 2.03 17.17
N ALA A 70 -3.08 1.71 16.91
CA ALA A 70 -2.09 2.65 16.39
C ALA A 70 -1.68 2.40 14.92
N SER A 71 -2.29 1.44 14.23
CA SER A 71 -2.00 1.18 12.82
C SER A 71 -3.10 0.35 12.17
N GLY A 72 -3.30 0.54 10.86
CA GLY A 72 -4.16 -0.30 10.02
C GLY A 72 -3.44 -1.10 8.94
N PHE A 73 -2.15 -0.84 8.68
CA PHE A 73 -1.37 -1.53 7.64
C PHE A 73 0.14 -1.31 7.79
N TRP A 74 0.96 -2.14 7.13
CA TRP A 74 2.41 -1.91 7.05
C TRP A 74 2.74 -0.71 6.16
N GLY A 75 3.25 0.37 6.77
CA GLY A 75 3.51 1.67 6.15
C GLY A 75 2.62 2.80 6.66
N ASP A 76 1.73 2.52 7.63
CA ASP A 76 0.88 3.53 8.29
C ASP A 76 1.70 4.51 9.18
N THR A 77 1.09 5.62 9.57
CA THR A 77 1.76 6.73 10.24
C THR A 77 2.16 6.42 11.69
N ALA A 78 3.44 6.68 12.02
CA ALA A 78 3.94 6.61 13.38
C ALA A 78 3.40 7.72 14.31
N THR A 79 2.67 8.71 13.79
CA THR A 79 2.05 9.80 14.60
C THR A 79 0.89 9.33 15.46
N SER A 80 0.32 8.16 15.17
CA SER A 80 -0.73 7.49 15.95
C SER A 80 -0.29 7.16 17.39
N VAL A 81 0.95 6.72 17.57
CA VAL A 81 1.50 6.25 18.85
C VAL A 81 1.51 7.35 19.92
N PRO A 82 2.07 8.56 19.70
CA PRO A 82 2.06 9.61 20.71
C PRO A 82 0.65 10.12 21.05
N GLN A 83 -0.27 10.26 20.09
CA GLN A 83 -1.64 10.72 20.43
C GLN A 83 -2.39 9.73 21.32
N LEU A 84 -2.20 8.42 21.10
CA LEU A 84 -2.80 7.36 21.90
C LEU A 84 -2.14 7.25 23.29
N ILE A 85 -0.80 7.27 23.35
CA ILE A 85 -0.07 7.23 24.62
C ILE A 85 -0.35 8.47 25.47
N TYR A 86 -0.37 9.67 24.91
CA TYR A 86 -0.51 10.91 25.69
C TYR A 86 -1.97 11.33 25.91
N GLY A 87 -2.85 11.18 24.91
CA GLY A 87 -4.27 11.58 24.99
C GLY A 87 -5.27 10.45 25.27
N GLY A 88 -4.99 9.22 24.82
CA GLY A 88 -5.94 8.09 24.86
C GLY A 88 -6.22 7.49 26.26
N LYS A 89 -5.35 7.72 27.25
CA LYS A 89 -5.45 7.16 28.63
C LYS A 89 -5.59 5.63 28.66
N LEU A 90 -4.82 4.93 27.83
CA LEU A 90 -4.99 3.51 27.55
C LEU A 90 -4.52 2.59 28.69
N ASP A 91 -5.14 1.41 28.77
CA ASP A 91 -4.60 0.21 29.42
C ASP A 91 -3.79 -0.64 28.41
N PHE A 92 -4.29 -0.72 27.17
CA PHE A 92 -3.65 -1.45 26.07
C PHE A 92 -3.49 -0.57 24.83
N LEU A 93 -2.31 -0.63 24.22
CA LEU A 93 -2.02 -0.07 22.90
C LEU A 93 -1.87 -1.23 21.92
N VAL A 94 -2.72 -1.28 20.90
CA VAL A 94 -2.69 -2.36 19.91
C VAL A 94 -2.22 -1.86 18.55
N PHE A 95 -1.70 -2.76 17.72
CA PHE A 95 -1.22 -2.44 16.38
C PHE A 95 -1.57 -3.57 15.41
N ASP A 96 -2.40 -3.27 14.41
CA ASP A 96 -2.61 -4.12 13.25
C ASP A 96 -1.72 -3.66 12.07
N TYR A 97 -1.08 -4.62 11.40
CA TYR A 97 -0.20 -4.42 10.26
C TYR A 97 -0.44 -5.40 9.10
N LEU A 98 -1.23 -6.46 9.30
CA LEU A 98 -1.24 -7.62 8.40
C LEU A 98 -2.47 -7.64 7.50
N SER A 99 -2.30 -7.25 6.25
CA SER A 99 -3.14 -7.73 5.15
C SER A 99 -2.54 -9.00 4.54
N GLU A 100 -3.33 -9.72 3.75
CA GLU A 100 -2.87 -10.72 2.77
C GLU A 100 -1.63 -10.20 2.01
N ILE A 101 -1.72 -9.00 1.43
CA ILE A 101 -0.64 -8.38 0.64
C ILE A 101 0.63 -8.18 1.49
N THR A 102 0.49 -7.75 2.75
CA THR A 102 1.61 -7.64 3.70
C THR A 102 2.37 -8.97 3.81
N MET A 103 1.67 -10.10 3.91
CA MET A 103 2.28 -11.42 4.08
C MET A 103 3.13 -11.84 2.87
N SER A 104 2.69 -11.52 1.64
CA SER A 104 3.50 -11.72 0.41
C SER A 104 4.78 -10.89 0.42
N LEU A 105 4.70 -9.62 0.84
CA LEU A 105 5.86 -8.72 0.88
C LEU A 105 6.87 -9.13 1.99
N LEU A 106 6.38 -9.51 3.16
CA LEU A 106 7.20 -10.00 4.26
C LEU A 106 7.87 -11.34 3.93
N THR A 107 7.17 -12.24 3.22
CA THR A 107 7.76 -13.47 2.68
C THR A 107 8.91 -13.15 1.71
N ALA A 108 8.69 -12.25 0.75
CA ALA A 108 9.72 -11.81 -0.19
C ALA A 108 10.88 -11.01 0.46
N ALA A 109 10.71 -10.52 1.70
CA ALA A 109 11.80 -9.98 2.52
C ALA A 109 12.58 -11.10 3.22
N LYS A 110 11.89 -12.04 3.90
CA LYS A 110 12.49 -13.20 4.58
C LYS A 110 13.30 -14.09 3.63
N SER A 111 12.88 -14.23 2.37
CA SER A 111 13.63 -14.96 1.33
C SER A 111 14.94 -14.28 0.89
N LYS A 112 15.15 -12.99 1.21
CA LYS A 112 16.39 -12.25 0.93
C LYS A 112 17.30 -12.15 2.16
N ALA A 113 16.69 -12.08 3.34
CA ALA A 113 17.32 -11.83 4.63
C ALA A 113 16.56 -12.64 5.70
N PRO A 114 17.10 -13.79 6.19
CA PRO A 114 16.38 -14.70 7.07
C PRO A 114 15.91 -14.10 8.41
N GLU A 115 16.52 -13.01 8.85
CA GLU A 115 16.16 -12.21 10.02
C GLU A 115 14.94 -11.30 9.79
N MET A 116 14.53 -11.08 8.54
CA MET A 116 13.35 -10.30 8.15
C MET A 116 12.10 -11.18 8.08
N GLY A 117 10.96 -10.59 7.71
CA GLY A 117 9.65 -11.26 7.64
C GLY A 117 8.63 -10.79 8.67
N TYR A 118 8.99 -9.77 9.45
CA TYR A 118 8.10 -8.99 10.33
C TYR A 118 8.09 -7.52 9.88
N ALA A 119 7.09 -6.74 10.29
CA ALA A 119 6.99 -5.31 10.00
C ALA A 119 8.02 -4.51 10.84
N PRO A 120 9.09 -3.93 10.26
CA PRO A 120 10.14 -3.25 11.03
C PRO A 120 9.63 -1.95 11.67
N ASP A 121 8.68 -1.32 10.99
CA ASP A 121 8.03 -0.05 11.31
C ASP A 121 7.38 -0.09 12.71
N PHE A 122 6.90 -1.26 13.16
CA PHE A 122 6.42 -1.45 14.53
C PHE A 122 7.50 -1.19 15.57
N VAL A 123 8.69 -1.78 15.38
CA VAL A 123 9.84 -1.61 16.28
C VAL A 123 10.31 -0.15 16.24
N LEU A 124 10.35 0.47 15.06
CA LEU A 124 10.73 1.87 14.88
C LEU A 124 9.73 2.85 15.52
N SER A 125 8.42 2.56 15.42
CA SER A 125 7.36 3.43 15.96
C SER A 125 7.20 3.29 17.47
N LEU A 126 7.37 2.09 18.02
CA LEU A 126 7.23 1.84 19.46
C LEU A 126 8.48 2.24 20.25
N SER A 127 9.69 2.02 19.71
CA SER A 127 10.95 2.21 20.44
C SER A 127 11.14 3.58 21.11
N PRO A 128 10.80 4.72 20.47
CA PRO A 128 10.90 6.05 21.10
C PRO A 128 10.07 6.18 22.37
N PHE A 129 8.94 5.46 22.45
CA PHE A 129 7.94 5.61 23.51
C PHE A 129 7.92 4.46 24.52
N ILE A 130 8.77 3.42 24.37
CA ILE A 130 8.88 2.28 25.31
C ILE A 130 8.99 2.74 26.78
N LYS A 131 9.68 3.86 27.03
CA LYS A 131 9.83 4.45 28.38
C LYS A 131 8.51 5.01 28.93
N ASP A 132 7.69 5.65 28.10
CA ASP A 132 6.38 6.16 28.52
C ASP A 132 5.34 5.04 28.64
N VAL A 133 5.38 4.03 27.74
CA VAL A 133 4.59 2.79 27.85
C VAL A 133 4.83 2.12 29.21
N GLY A 134 6.09 1.81 29.52
CA GLY A 134 6.46 1.18 30.80
C GLY A 134 6.21 2.04 32.04
N LYS A 135 6.32 3.39 31.93
CA LYS A 135 6.02 4.33 33.01
C LYS A 135 4.52 4.45 33.28
N LYS A 136 3.68 4.37 32.25
CA LYS A 136 2.21 4.40 32.37
C LYS A 136 1.59 3.04 32.70
N GLY A 137 2.32 1.95 32.47
CA GLY A 137 1.82 0.58 32.66
C GLY A 137 0.94 0.10 31.51
N ILE A 138 1.00 0.76 30.35
CA ILE A 138 0.33 0.36 29.12
C ILE A 138 0.95 -0.96 28.66
N ARG A 139 0.13 -1.96 28.31
CA ARG A 139 0.60 -3.18 27.65
C ARG A 139 0.41 -3.09 26.13
N VAL A 140 1.23 -3.81 25.37
CA VAL A 140 1.22 -3.74 23.89
C VAL A 140 0.88 -5.10 23.29
N VAL A 141 0.04 -5.12 22.25
CA VAL A 141 -0.27 -6.32 21.46
C VAL A 141 -0.18 -5.99 19.96
N SER A 142 0.45 -6.85 19.16
CA SER A 142 0.49 -6.67 17.70
C SER A 142 0.64 -7.96 16.90
N ASN A 143 0.09 -7.98 15.68
CA ASN A 143 0.34 -8.98 14.65
C ASN A 143 1.57 -8.66 13.77
N ALA A 144 2.35 -7.62 14.09
CA ALA A 144 3.55 -7.17 13.36
C ALA A 144 4.60 -8.27 13.08
N GLY A 145 4.55 -9.41 13.78
CA GLY A 145 5.46 -10.52 13.59
C GLY A 145 5.38 -11.17 12.20
N GLY A 146 4.23 -11.09 11.52
CA GLY A 146 4.06 -11.59 10.15
C GLY A 146 4.53 -13.04 9.97
N VAL A 147 5.45 -13.29 9.03
CA VAL A 147 6.05 -14.61 8.79
C VAL A 147 7.35 -14.83 9.59
N ASN A 148 7.73 -13.94 10.50
CA ASN A 148 8.88 -14.12 11.41
C ASN A 148 8.66 -13.49 12.80
N PRO A 149 7.64 -13.92 13.57
CA PRO A 149 7.30 -13.32 14.85
C PRO A 149 8.41 -13.46 15.90
N LEU A 150 9.27 -14.49 15.80
CA LEU A 150 10.43 -14.68 16.68
C LEU A 150 11.49 -13.58 16.48
N ALA A 151 11.79 -13.19 15.24
CA ALA A 151 12.74 -12.10 14.96
C ALA A 151 12.19 -10.73 15.42
N CYS A 152 10.88 -10.50 15.25
CA CYS A 152 10.20 -9.32 15.78
C CYS A 152 10.33 -9.22 17.31
N GLY A 153 10.03 -10.31 18.01
CA GLY A 153 10.18 -10.40 19.47
C GLY A 153 11.62 -10.15 19.95
N ALA A 154 12.61 -10.68 19.22
CA ALA A 154 14.03 -10.44 19.53
C ALA A 154 14.42 -8.96 19.36
N ALA A 155 13.99 -8.30 18.28
CA ALA A 155 14.26 -6.89 18.03
C ALA A 155 13.62 -5.97 19.11
N LEU A 156 12.40 -6.29 19.54
CA LEU A 156 11.72 -5.58 20.63
C LEU A 156 12.41 -5.80 21.98
N GLN A 157 12.85 -7.02 22.28
CA GLN A 157 13.57 -7.30 23.52
C GLN A 157 14.92 -6.55 23.57
N GLU A 158 15.57 -6.35 22.41
CA GLU A 158 16.74 -5.49 22.29
C GLU A 158 16.40 -4.01 22.51
N ALA A 159 15.29 -3.50 21.96
CA ALA A 159 14.83 -2.12 22.17
C ALA A 159 14.45 -1.83 23.63
N VAL A 160 13.78 -2.78 24.31
CA VAL A 160 13.50 -2.75 25.75
C VAL A 160 14.80 -2.68 26.57
N LYS A 161 15.78 -3.55 26.24
CA LYS A 161 17.09 -3.57 26.90
C LYS A 161 17.88 -2.28 26.68
N LYS A 162 17.91 -1.74 25.46
CA LYS A 162 18.50 -0.42 25.11
C LYS A 162 17.81 0.72 25.87
N SER A 163 16.52 0.59 26.18
CA SER A 163 15.77 1.57 26.97
C SER A 163 16.06 1.51 28.47
N GLY A 164 16.76 0.49 28.96
CA GLY A 164 17.04 0.29 30.39
C GLY A 164 15.83 -0.22 31.18
N LEU A 165 14.89 -0.90 30.53
CA LEU A 165 13.72 -1.52 31.16
C LEU A 165 13.82 -3.05 31.17
N ASP A 166 13.03 -3.66 32.05
CA ASP A 166 12.82 -5.12 32.16
C ASP A 166 11.36 -5.43 31.82
N LEU A 167 10.94 -5.08 30.59
CA LEU A 167 9.61 -5.44 30.05
C LEU A 167 9.70 -6.82 29.40
N LYS A 168 8.70 -7.66 29.65
CA LYS A 168 8.61 -9.01 29.08
C LYS A 168 7.97 -8.97 27.70
N VAL A 169 8.73 -9.37 26.68
CA VAL A 169 8.21 -9.66 25.35
C VAL A 169 7.81 -11.14 25.28
N ALA A 170 6.57 -11.41 24.90
CA ALA A 170 6.07 -12.74 24.58
C ALA A 170 5.76 -12.85 23.08
N VAL A 171 5.97 -14.04 22.52
CA VAL A 171 5.75 -14.32 21.09
C VAL A 171 4.79 -15.50 20.93
N VAL A 172 3.76 -15.30 20.12
CA VAL A 172 2.83 -16.33 19.63
C VAL A 172 3.36 -16.89 18.31
N THR A 173 3.31 -18.20 18.17
CA THR A 173 3.76 -18.97 16.99
C THR A 173 2.82 -20.14 16.76
N GLY A 174 2.66 -20.57 15.51
CA GLY A 174 1.83 -21.72 15.13
C GLY A 174 0.88 -21.44 13.96
N ASP A 175 0.92 -20.21 13.44
CA ASP A 175 0.24 -19.79 12.21
C ASP A 175 0.92 -20.35 10.95
N ASP A 176 2.26 -20.47 10.92
CA ASP A 176 3.02 -20.99 9.77
C ASP A 176 2.76 -22.49 9.52
N LEU A 177 1.98 -22.79 8.49
CA LEU A 177 1.63 -24.12 8.03
C LEU A 177 2.58 -24.67 6.95
N MET A 178 3.63 -23.94 6.55
CA MET A 178 4.58 -24.43 5.53
C MET A 178 5.23 -25.78 5.89
N PRO A 179 5.53 -26.12 7.16
CA PRO A 179 5.99 -27.47 7.55
C PRO A 179 4.96 -28.59 7.26
N GLN A 180 3.68 -28.24 7.15
CA GLN A 180 2.55 -29.17 6.94
C GLN A 180 2.06 -29.19 5.48
N LYS A 181 2.63 -28.38 4.58
CA LYS A 181 2.24 -28.27 3.17
C LYS A 181 2.11 -29.61 2.42
N ALA A 182 2.87 -30.63 2.81
CA ALA A 182 2.82 -31.96 2.19
C ALA A 182 1.59 -32.80 2.58
N SER A 183 0.92 -32.49 3.70
CA SER A 183 -0.32 -33.15 4.15
C SER A 183 -1.57 -32.28 3.91
N LEU A 184 -1.40 -31.08 3.37
CA LEU A 184 -2.47 -30.12 3.06
C LEU A 184 -2.62 -29.97 1.54
N THR A 185 -2.84 -31.07 0.80
CA THR A 185 -2.82 -31.06 -0.67
C THR A 185 -3.91 -30.20 -1.30
N ASP A 186 -5.05 -30.11 -0.61
CA ASP A 186 -6.28 -29.48 -1.10
C ASP A 186 -6.81 -28.49 -0.06
N LEU A 187 -7.24 -27.32 -0.54
CA LEU A 187 -7.94 -26.32 0.25
C LEU A 187 -9.30 -26.04 -0.38
N ARG A 188 -10.32 -25.91 0.47
CA ARG A 188 -11.64 -25.41 0.11
C ARG A 188 -11.54 -23.90 -0.01
N VAL A 189 -11.59 -23.37 -1.22
CA VAL A 189 -11.53 -21.90 -1.41
C VAL A 189 -12.74 -21.27 -0.73
N ALA A 190 -12.54 -20.17 0.00
CA ALA A 190 -13.53 -19.62 0.95
C ALA A 190 -14.90 -19.29 0.33
N ASP A 191 -14.97 -19.06 -0.98
CA ASP A 191 -16.17 -18.76 -1.75
C ASP A 191 -16.60 -19.90 -2.71
N SER A 192 -16.21 -21.15 -2.42
CA SER A 192 -16.46 -22.30 -3.31
C SER A 192 -16.76 -23.61 -2.59
N GLU A 193 -17.73 -24.36 -3.10
CA GLU A 193 -17.99 -25.74 -2.66
C GLU A 193 -17.00 -26.75 -3.27
N THR A 194 -16.18 -26.35 -4.27
CA THR A 194 -15.11 -27.18 -4.80
C THR A 194 -13.76 -26.81 -4.18
N ALA A 195 -13.11 -27.80 -3.57
CA ALA A 195 -11.70 -27.67 -3.22
C ALA A 195 -10.85 -27.49 -4.48
N LYS A 196 -9.74 -26.77 -4.34
CA LYS A 196 -8.73 -26.64 -5.39
C LYS A 196 -7.39 -27.15 -4.84
N PRO A 197 -6.66 -28.00 -5.57
CA PRO A 197 -5.36 -28.46 -5.13
C PRO A 197 -4.38 -27.28 -5.09
N LEU A 198 -3.42 -27.34 -4.16
CA LEU A 198 -2.47 -26.25 -3.96
C LEU A 198 -1.65 -25.93 -5.22
N PRO A 199 -1.41 -24.64 -5.52
CA PRO A 199 -0.45 -24.24 -6.53
C PRO A 199 0.93 -24.85 -6.27
N LYS A 200 1.57 -25.38 -7.32
CA LYS A 200 2.87 -26.08 -7.25
C LYS A 200 3.96 -25.29 -6.50
N SER A 201 3.84 -23.95 -6.47
CA SER A 201 4.79 -23.03 -5.83
C SER A 201 4.16 -22.15 -4.74
N VAL A 202 3.46 -22.72 -3.74
CA VAL A 202 3.18 -21.99 -2.48
C VAL A 202 4.49 -21.57 -1.79
N HIS A 203 4.62 -20.28 -1.48
CA HIS A 203 5.77 -19.59 -0.87
C HIS A 203 5.59 -19.35 0.64
N SER A 204 4.38 -19.01 1.09
CA SER A 204 3.99 -18.99 2.51
C SER A 204 2.57 -19.54 2.67
N MET A 205 2.24 -20.01 3.87
CA MET A 205 0.91 -20.51 4.22
C MET A 205 0.68 -20.23 5.69
N ASN A 206 -0.25 -19.32 6.02
CA ASN A 206 -0.46 -18.87 7.39
C ASN A 206 -1.95 -18.99 7.77
N ALA A 207 -2.22 -19.70 8.87
CA ALA A 207 -3.53 -19.77 9.51
C ALA A 207 -3.82 -18.49 10.29
N TYR A 208 -5.07 -18.06 10.29
CA TYR A 208 -5.53 -16.92 11.07
C TYR A 208 -5.80 -17.35 12.52
N LEU A 209 -4.84 -17.18 13.41
CA LEU A 209 -5.01 -17.47 14.83
C LEU A 209 -6.05 -16.56 15.52
N GLY A 210 -6.68 -17.08 16.58
CA GLY A 210 -7.62 -16.34 17.44
C GLY A 210 -6.95 -15.59 18.59
N ALA A 211 -7.78 -15.12 19.53
CA ALA A 211 -7.41 -14.36 20.72
C ALA A 211 -6.82 -15.20 21.85
N LEU A 212 -7.12 -16.51 21.94
CA LEU A 212 -6.67 -17.38 23.04
C LEU A 212 -5.14 -17.38 23.30
N PRO A 213 -4.24 -17.40 22.30
CA PRO A 213 -2.80 -17.32 22.54
C PRO A 213 -2.37 -15.97 23.13
N ILE A 214 -2.97 -14.88 22.65
CA ILE A 214 -2.72 -13.50 23.13
C ILE A 214 -3.15 -13.38 24.59
N LYS A 215 -4.37 -13.83 24.92
CA LYS A 215 -4.88 -13.92 26.30
C LYS A 215 -3.89 -14.67 27.20
N ARG A 216 -3.41 -15.84 26.76
CA ARG A 216 -2.46 -16.67 27.52
C ARG A 216 -1.12 -15.98 27.77
N CYS A 217 -0.60 -15.21 26.82
CA CYS A 217 0.60 -14.40 27.03
C CYS A 217 0.39 -13.31 28.09
N LEU A 218 -0.77 -12.64 28.07
CA LEU A 218 -1.13 -11.63 29.06
C LEU A 218 -1.41 -12.23 30.45
N ASP A 219 -2.02 -13.41 30.53
CA ASP A 219 -2.25 -14.18 31.78
C ASP A 219 -0.92 -14.58 32.45
N LEU A 220 0.10 -14.92 31.65
CA LEU A 220 1.47 -15.16 32.13
C LEU A 220 2.23 -13.85 32.49
N GLY A 221 1.57 -12.71 32.34
CA GLY A 221 2.07 -11.40 32.71
C GLY A 221 3.16 -10.89 31.77
N ALA A 222 2.97 -11.04 30.46
CA ALA A 222 3.72 -10.31 29.44
C ALA A 222 3.30 -8.82 29.41
N ASP A 223 4.26 -7.94 29.11
CA ASP A 223 4.03 -6.50 28.93
C ASP A 223 3.86 -6.14 27.43
N ILE A 224 4.52 -6.91 26.55
CA ILE A 224 4.42 -6.81 25.09
C ILE A 224 4.14 -8.21 24.53
N VAL A 225 3.14 -8.33 23.64
CA VAL A 225 2.80 -9.58 22.94
C VAL A 225 2.89 -9.36 21.43
N VAL A 226 3.60 -10.25 20.73
CA VAL A 226 3.68 -10.28 19.27
C VAL A 226 3.16 -11.61 18.73
N THR A 227 2.36 -11.58 17.67
CA THR A 227 1.92 -12.77 16.94
C THR A 227 2.35 -12.71 15.46
N GLY A 228 2.31 -13.88 14.79
CA GLY A 228 2.27 -13.98 13.33
C GLY A 228 0.87 -13.62 12.81
N ARG A 229 0.32 -14.35 11.83
CA ARG A 229 -1.08 -14.08 11.41
C ARG A 229 -2.09 -14.45 12.50
N CYS A 230 -2.92 -13.49 12.87
CA CYS A 230 -4.19 -13.68 13.56
C CYS A 230 -5.32 -13.05 12.73
N VAL A 231 -6.59 -13.24 13.13
CA VAL A 231 -7.63 -12.27 12.77
C VAL A 231 -7.37 -10.97 13.50
N ASP A 232 -7.68 -9.83 12.88
CA ASP A 232 -7.12 -8.56 13.31
C ASP A 232 -7.78 -8.07 14.63
N SER A 233 -9.10 -8.20 14.74
CA SER A 233 -9.86 -8.05 16.00
C SER A 233 -9.34 -8.89 17.19
N ALA A 234 -8.57 -9.97 16.98
CA ALA A 234 -7.99 -10.76 18.07
C ALA A 234 -6.98 -9.96 18.93
N VAL A 235 -6.33 -8.93 18.37
CA VAL A 235 -5.40 -8.08 19.13
C VAL A 235 -6.12 -7.24 20.21
N VAL A 236 -7.44 -7.08 20.08
CA VAL A 236 -8.33 -6.38 21.03
C VAL A 236 -9.11 -7.35 21.91
N LEU A 237 -9.65 -8.43 21.33
CA LEU A 237 -10.36 -9.47 22.08
C LEU A 237 -9.44 -10.14 23.13
N GLY A 238 -8.17 -10.41 22.81
CA GLY A 238 -7.21 -11.02 23.75
C GLY A 238 -7.03 -10.22 25.05
N PRO A 239 -6.72 -8.91 24.98
CA PRO A 239 -6.77 -7.99 26.12
C PRO A 239 -8.07 -7.97 26.91
N LEU A 240 -9.24 -8.00 26.25
CA LEU A 240 -10.54 -7.99 26.94
C LEU A 240 -10.78 -9.29 27.70
N MET A 241 -10.55 -10.44 27.06
CA MET A 241 -10.64 -11.76 27.69
C MET A 241 -9.66 -11.92 28.86
N HIS A 242 -8.46 -11.32 28.79
CA HIS A 242 -7.52 -11.28 29.91
C HIS A 242 -8.07 -10.42 31.06
N SER A 243 -8.46 -9.18 30.77
CA SER A 243 -8.77 -8.18 31.78
C SER A 243 -10.07 -8.47 32.53
N PHE A 244 -11.08 -9.01 31.84
CA PHE A 244 -12.36 -9.39 32.44
C PHE A 244 -12.46 -10.89 32.78
N SER A 245 -11.42 -11.69 32.46
CA SER A 245 -11.43 -13.15 32.63
C SER A 245 -12.64 -13.84 31.97
N TRP A 246 -13.03 -13.36 30.78
CA TRP A 246 -14.15 -13.95 30.03
C TRP A 246 -13.89 -15.41 29.67
N ASP A 247 -14.93 -16.23 29.82
CA ASP A 247 -14.91 -17.66 29.49
C ASP A 247 -15.08 -17.89 27.98
N THR A 248 -14.43 -18.93 27.45
CA THR A 248 -14.42 -19.24 26.01
C THR A 248 -15.75 -19.77 25.47
N SER A 249 -16.72 -20.08 26.33
CA SER A 249 -18.09 -20.45 25.95
C SER A 249 -19.08 -19.28 25.96
N ASN A 250 -18.69 -18.10 26.46
CA ASN A 250 -19.57 -16.93 26.53
C ASN A 250 -19.51 -16.13 25.21
N TYR A 251 -20.05 -16.73 24.15
CA TYR A 251 -19.92 -16.23 22.78
C TYR A 251 -20.44 -14.79 22.58
N ASP A 252 -21.46 -14.34 23.31
CA ASP A 252 -21.94 -12.95 23.24
C ASP A 252 -20.86 -11.94 23.66
N LEU A 253 -20.10 -12.23 24.71
CA LEU A 253 -18.98 -11.38 25.14
C LEU A 253 -17.81 -11.46 24.16
N LEU A 254 -17.54 -12.64 23.60
CA LEU A 254 -16.52 -12.79 22.56
C LEU A 254 -16.89 -11.99 21.30
N ALA A 255 -18.13 -12.07 20.83
CA ALA A 255 -18.62 -11.31 19.68
C ALA A 255 -18.59 -9.79 19.93
N ALA A 256 -18.94 -9.35 21.15
CA ALA A 256 -18.84 -7.94 21.53
C ALA A 256 -17.37 -7.45 21.58
N GLY A 257 -16.44 -8.28 22.06
CA GLY A 257 -15.00 -7.98 22.04
C GLY A 257 -14.41 -8.00 20.62
N SER A 258 -14.86 -8.92 19.76
CA SER A 258 -14.51 -8.94 18.34
C SER A 258 -15.01 -7.70 17.62
N LEU A 259 -16.25 -7.26 17.87
CA LEU A 259 -16.78 -6.01 17.33
C LEU A 259 -15.98 -4.79 17.83
N ALA A 260 -15.62 -4.75 19.11
CA ALA A 260 -14.77 -3.69 19.65
C ALA A 260 -13.37 -3.66 19.01
N GLY A 261 -12.87 -4.80 18.54
CA GLY A 261 -11.65 -4.89 17.72
C GLY A 261 -11.87 -4.40 16.29
N HIS A 262 -12.90 -4.93 15.63
CA HIS A 262 -13.25 -4.62 14.25
C HIS A 262 -13.54 -3.12 14.00
N LEU A 263 -14.09 -2.45 15.01
CA LEU A 263 -14.33 -1.00 14.94
C LEU A 263 -13.09 -0.14 15.23
N ILE A 264 -11.92 -0.73 15.57
CA ILE A 264 -10.66 0.02 15.77
C ILE A 264 -9.47 -0.48 14.94
N GLU A 265 -9.59 -1.58 14.20
CA GLU A 265 -8.59 -1.99 13.20
C GLU A 265 -8.62 -1.06 11.97
N CYS A 266 -7.76 -1.32 10.97
CA CYS A 266 -7.66 -0.51 9.73
C CYS A 266 -7.41 1.01 9.92
N GLY A 267 -6.90 1.42 11.08
CA GLY A 267 -6.36 2.77 11.34
C GLY A 267 -7.43 3.78 11.79
N ALA A 268 -7.62 4.85 11.03
CA ALA A 268 -8.47 5.99 11.42
C ALA A 268 -9.90 5.97 10.82
N GLN A 269 -10.38 4.82 10.35
CA GLN A 269 -11.63 4.74 9.58
C GLN A 269 -12.88 5.10 10.42
N ALA A 270 -13.08 4.43 11.57
CA ALA A 270 -14.15 4.74 12.52
C ALA A 270 -14.13 6.19 13.08
N THR A 271 -13.01 6.89 12.93
CA THR A 271 -12.78 8.28 13.35
C THR A 271 -12.73 9.27 12.18
N GLY A 272 -13.23 8.90 10.99
CA GLY A 272 -13.47 9.79 9.86
C GLY A 272 -12.56 9.60 8.65
N GLY A 273 -11.59 8.69 8.71
CA GLY A 273 -10.76 8.33 7.56
C GLY A 273 -11.56 7.55 6.51
N ILE A 274 -11.45 7.93 5.23
CA ILE A 274 -12.14 7.27 4.09
C ILE A 274 -13.70 7.31 4.19
N PHE A 275 -14.25 8.07 5.13
CA PHE A 275 -15.69 8.23 5.37
C PHE A 275 -16.42 8.82 4.14
N THR A 276 -17.63 8.34 3.80
CA THR A 276 -18.42 8.86 2.67
C THR A 276 -18.59 10.38 2.73
N ASP A 277 -18.93 10.90 3.91
CA ASP A 277 -19.14 12.32 4.19
C ASP A 277 -17.82 13.03 4.60
N TRP A 278 -16.68 12.64 4.00
CA TRP A 278 -15.33 13.16 4.26
C TRP A 278 -15.24 14.68 4.41
N HIS A 279 -16.01 15.42 3.61
CA HIS A 279 -16.06 16.89 3.60
C HIS A 279 -16.59 17.52 4.92
N LYS A 280 -17.13 16.71 5.84
CA LYS A 280 -17.55 17.12 7.19
C LYS A 280 -16.50 16.83 8.27
N VAL A 281 -15.43 16.11 7.94
CA VAL A 281 -14.39 15.67 8.87
C VAL A 281 -13.29 16.75 8.97
N PRO A 282 -12.96 17.27 10.17
CA PRO A 282 -11.95 18.31 10.35
C PRO A 282 -10.51 17.76 10.44
N ASP A 283 -9.53 18.65 10.18
CA ASP A 283 -8.11 18.54 10.54
C ASP A 283 -7.44 17.17 10.22
N TRP A 284 -7.56 16.73 8.96
CA TRP A 284 -7.11 15.41 8.49
C TRP A 284 -5.62 15.12 8.70
N ASP A 285 -4.79 16.16 8.66
CA ASP A 285 -3.34 16.08 8.90
C ASP A 285 -2.99 15.65 10.34
N ASN A 286 -3.94 15.75 11.26
CA ASN A 286 -3.82 15.39 12.67
C ASN A 286 -4.99 14.48 13.12
N ILE A 287 -5.48 13.59 12.23
CA ILE A 287 -6.65 12.75 12.50
C ILE A 287 -6.45 11.80 13.70
N GLY A 288 -7.40 11.83 14.64
CA GLY A 288 -7.38 11.01 15.83
C GLY A 288 -7.64 9.54 15.52
N PHE A 289 -6.76 8.64 15.94
CA PHE A 289 -7.00 7.18 15.83
C PHE A 289 -7.97 6.70 16.93
N PRO A 290 -8.75 5.62 16.69
CA PRO A 290 -9.82 5.17 17.57
C PRO A 290 -9.35 4.66 18.94
N VAL A 291 -10.18 4.92 19.94
CA VAL A 291 -10.07 4.41 21.32
C VAL A 291 -11.43 3.91 21.77
N VAL A 292 -11.52 2.62 22.09
CA VAL A 292 -12.67 2.03 22.79
C VAL A 292 -12.43 1.99 24.30
N GLU A 293 -13.48 2.31 25.05
CA GLU A 293 -13.59 2.06 26.47
C GLU A 293 -14.65 0.97 26.69
N CYS A 294 -14.19 -0.24 27.02
CA CYS A 294 -15.03 -1.43 27.14
C CYS A 294 -15.39 -1.72 28.60
N SER A 295 -16.61 -2.19 28.81
CA SER A 295 -17.15 -2.65 30.09
C SER A 295 -17.13 -4.17 30.17
N ALA A 296 -17.21 -4.73 31.39
CA ALA A 296 -17.14 -6.18 31.60
C ALA A 296 -18.34 -6.96 31.02
N ASP A 297 -19.44 -6.27 30.69
CA ASP A 297 -20.65 -6.79 30.06
C ASP A 297 -20.59 -6.80 28.51
N GLY A 298 -19.45 -6.41 27.93
CA GLY A 298 -19.25 -6.33 26.48
C GLY A 298 -19.75 -5.02 25.85
N SER A 299 -20.45 -4.14 26.58
CA SER A 299 -20.82 -2.82 26.06
C SER A 299 -19.62 -1.86 26.08
N PHE A 300 -19.49 -1.01 25.05
CA PHE A 300 -18.34 -0.11 24.93
C PHE A 300 -18.70 1.25 24.34
N THR A 301 -17.80 2.21 24.55
CA THR A 301 -17.85 3.55 23.93
C THR A 301 -16.65 3.71 23.00
N LEU A 302 -16.88 4.03 21.73
CA LEU A 302 -15.85 4.40 20.77
C LEU A 302 -15.68 5.93 20.76
N SER A 303 -14.42 6.36 20.79
CA SER A 303 -14.00 7.77 20.88
C SER A 303 -12.63 7.96 20.19
N LYS A 304 -12.08 9.17 20.20
CA LYS A 304 -10.70 9.48 19.77
C LYS A 304 -9.97 10.35 20.80
N PRO A 305 -8.62 10.44 20.78
CA PRO A 305 -7.89 11.31 21.69
C PRO A 305 -8.30 12.79 21.54
N PRO A 306 -8.36 13.57 22.64
CA PRO A 306 -8.70 14.99 22.57
C PRO A 306 -7.59 15.81 21.88
N LYS A 307 -7.97 16.93 21.26
CA LYS A 307 -7.07 17.81 20.45
C LYS A 307 -6.47 17.14 19.21
N THR A 308 -7.26 16.27 18.59
CA THR A 308 -6.99 15.64 17.28
C THR A 308 -8.09 16.04 16.30
N GLY A 309 -7.80 15.98 15.00
CA GLY A 309 -8.81 16.02 13.95
C GLY A 309 -9.64 14.74 13.89
N GLY A 310 -10.42 14.57 12.82
CA GLY A 310 -11.36 13.46 12.69
C GLY A 310 -12.72 13.73 13.36
N LEU A 311 -13.62 12.78 13.18
CA LEU A 311 -15.01 12.81 13.65
C LEU A 311 -15.44 11.39 14.05
N VAL A 312 -16.03 11.22 15.22
CA VAL A 312 -16.76 9.99 15.57
C VAL A 312 -18.25 10.28 15.56
N SER A 313 -18.99 9.55 14.73
CA SER A 313 -20.43 9.68 14.53
C SER A 313 -21.06 8.30 14.32
N PHE A 314 -22.40 8.24 14.24
CA PHE A 314 -23.09 7.05 13.76
C PHE A 314 -22.55 6.63 12.38
N GLY A 315 -22.36 7.58 11.46
CA GLY A 315 -21.92 7.30 10.09
C GLY A 315 -20.54 6.66 10.03
N THR A 316 -19.54 7.25 10.67
CA THR A 316 -18.15 6.74 10.61
C THR A 316 -18.01 5.35 11.23
N VAL A 317 -18.77 5.06 12.28
CA VAL A 317 -18.71 3.76 12.96
C VAL A 317 -19.62 2.72 12.29
N ALA A 318 -20.72 3.12 11.64
CA ALA A 318 -21.55 2.23 10.83
C ALA A 318 -20.88 1.84 9.51
N GLU A 319 -20.13 2.74 8.86
CA GLU A 319 -19.29 2.40 7.70
C GLU A 319 -18.17 1.42 8.08
N GLN A 320 -17.53 1.61 9.24
CA GLN A 320 -16.57 0.63 9.75
C GLN A 320 -17.22 -0.73 10.04
N LEU A 321 -18.42 -0.77 10.61
CA LEU A 321 -19.11 -2.02 10.97
C LEU A 321 -19.41 -2.93 9.75
N VAL A 322 -19.48 -2.36 8.54
CA VAL A 322 -19.74 -3.11 7.30
C VAL A 322 -18.49 -3.29 6.44
N TYR A 323 -17.33 -2.82 6.89
CA TYR A 323 -16.06 -2.96 6.18
C TYR A 323 -15.57 -4.41 6.19
N GLU A 324 -15.22 -4.96 5.03
CA GLU A 324 -14.71 -6.34 4.85
C GLU A 324 -15.58 -7.50 5.45
N ILE A 325 -16.83 -7.24 5.85
CA ILE A 325 -17.78 -8.27 6.32
C ILE A 325 -18.59 -8.85 5.15
N GLY A 326 -18.65 -10.19 5.09
CA GLY A 326 -19.49 -10.95 4.15
C GLY A 326 -20.97 -11.02 4.58
N ASP A 327 -21.34 -12.02 5.39
CA ASP A 327 -22.67 -12.06 6.04
C ASP A 327 -22.55 -11.51 7.47
N PRO A 328 -23.10 -10.31 7.77
CA PRO A 328 -23.02 -9.73 9.12
C PRO A 328 -23.82 -10.51 10.17
N ARG A 329 -24.62 -11.50 9.79
CA ARG A 329 -25.31 -12.42 10.73
C ARG A 329 -24.47 -13.65 11.07
N ARG A 330 -23.37 -13.87 10.36
CA ARG A 330 -22.50 -15.05 10.47
C ARG A 330 -21.05 -14.71 10.10
N TYR A 331 -20.51 -13.67 10.72
CA TYR A 331 -19.11 -13.29 10.55
C TYR A 331 -18.22 -14.26 11.34
N GLN A 332 -17.52 -15.15 10.63
CA GLN A 332 -16.80 -16.29 11.23
C GLN A 332 -15.39 -15.88 11.68
N LEU A 333 -15.10 -16.01 12.98
CA LEU A 333 -13.76 -15.81 13.57
C LEU A 333 -13.34 -17.08 14.34
N PRO A 334 -12.02 -17.32 14.55
CA PRO A 334 -11.52 -18.54 15.20
C PRO A 334 -12.04 -18.78 16.63
N ASP A 335 -12.37 -17.71 17.36
CA ASP A 335 -12.86 -17.79 18.75
C ASP A 335 -14.41 -17.80 18.83
N VAL A 336 -15.12 -17.29 17.80
CA VAL A 336 -16.57 -17.04 17.83
C VAL A 336 -17.16 -16.79 16.43
N THR A 337 -18.35 -17.31 16.15
CA THR A 337 -19.16 -16.89 14.98
C THR A 337 -20.09 -15.75 15.41
N CYS A 338 -19.91 -14.56 14.84
CA CYS A 338 -20.59 -13.33 15.26
C CYS A 338 -21.85 -13.03 14.43
N ASP A 339 -22.88 -12.50 15.10
CA ASP A 339 -24.02 -11.80 14.51
C ASP A 339 -23.99 -10.33 14.97
N PHE A 340 -23.79 -9.42 14.01
CA PHE A 340 -23.79 -7.98 14.17
C PHE A 340 -25.09 -7.33 13.64
N SER A 341 -26.04 -8.10 13.10
CA SER A 341 -27.26 -7.57 12.45
C SER A 341 -28.21 -6.82 13.39
N ASN A 342 -28.06 -7.00 14.70
CA ASN A 342 -28.80 -6.31 15.76
C ASN A 342 -27.91 -5.36 16.59
N VAL A 343 -26.74 -4.99 16.09
CA VAL A 343 -25.88 -3.99 16.73
C VAL A 343 -26.54 -2.62 16.69
N THR A 344 -26.49 -1.94 17.83
CA THR A 344 -26.94 -0.57 18.02
C THR A 344 -25.74 0.34 18.22
N ILE A 345 -25.71 1.43 17.46
CA ILE A 345 -24.75 2.53 17.58
C ILE A 345 -25.55 3.77 18.01
N THR A 346 -25.07 4.53 18.98
CA THR A 346 -25.78 5.71 19.51
C THR A 346 -24.78 6.80 19.86
N GLU A 347 -24.94 7.98 19.29
CA GLU A 347 -24.05 9.13 19.54
C GLU A 347 -24.18 9.65 20.98
N ILE A 348 -23.06 10.17 21.51
CA ILE A 348 -22.96 10.74 22.85
C ILE A 348 -22.76 12.25 22.71
N GLU A 349 -23.81 13.02 23.00
CA GLU A 349 -23.79 14.48 22.91
C GLU A 349 -22.72 15.13 23.80
N GLY A 350 -22.18 16.27 23.36
CA GLY A 350 -21.25 17.09 24.14
C GLY A 350 -19.79 16.60 24.19
N VAL A 351 -19.44 15.51 23.51
CA VAL A 351 -18.05 15.04 23.40
C VAL A 351 -17.34 15.76 22.24
N ASP A 352 -16.22 16.42 22.54
CA ASP A 352 -15.36 17.08 21.54
C ASP A 352 -14.82 16.08 20.50
N GLY A 353 -15.08 16.35 19.21
CA GLY A 353 -14.79 15.42 18.12
C GLY A 353 -15.67 14.16 18.06
N GLY A 354 -16.68 14.05 18.93
CA GLY A 354 -17.68 12.98 18.96
C GLY A 354 -17.28 11.71 19.70
N ALA A 355 -18.30 10.92 20.06
CA ALA A 355 -18.19 9.55 20.55
C ALA A 355 -19.52 8.80 20.32
N VAL A 356 -19.47 7.47 20.26
CA VAL A 356 -20.67 6.62 20.20
C VAL A 356 -20.61 5.50 21.24
N LYS A 357 -21.76 5.15 21.82
CA LYS A 357 -21.93 3.86 22.50
C LYS A 357 -22.30 2.79 21.47
N VAL A 358 -21.72 1.60 21.63
CA VAL A 358 -21.99 0.42 20.79
C VAL A 358 -22.36 -0.77 21.68
N ALA A 359 -23.39 -1.52 21.27
CA ALA A 359 -23.87 -2.72 21.95
C ALA A 359 -24.70 -3.61 20.99
N GLY A 360 -25.05 -4.83 21.41
CA GLY A 360 -26.02 -5.67 20.69
C GLY A 360 -25.43 -6.78 19.80
N ALA A 361 -24.11 -6.90 19.73
CA ALA A 361 -23.45 -8.05 19.11
C ALA A 361 -23.89 -9.36 19.79
N LYS A 362 -24.04 -10.42 19.00
CA LYS A 362 -24.37 -11.78 19.45
C LYS A 362 -23.37 -12.79 18.93
N GLY A 363 -23.20 -13.88 19.68
CA GLY A 363 -22.22 -14.91 19.35
C GLY A 363 -22.78 -16.31 19.37
N SER A 364 -22.19 -17.15 18.52
CA SER A 364 -22.36 -18.60 18.52
C SER A 364 -20.99 -19.27 18.38
N ALA A 365 -20.93 -20.60 18.50
CA ALA A 365 -19.67 -21.33 18.43
C ALA A 365 -18.90 -21.04 17.12
N PRO A 366 -17.56 -20.99 17.16
CA PRO A 366 -16.74 -20.96 15.94
C PRO A 366 -16.95 -22.25 15.11
N SER A 367 -16.51 -22.21 13.85
CA SER A 367 -16.40 -23.39 13.00
C SER A 367 -15.31 -24.36 13.50
N GLY A 368 -15.19 -25.53 12.85
CA GLY A 368 -14.04 -26.43 13.06
C GLY A 368 -12.79 -26.00 12.29
N ASP A 369 -12.89 -24.89 11.54
CA ASP A 369 -12.06 -24.56 10.39
C ASP A 369 -11.30 -23.26 10.63
N TYR A 370 -10.06 -23.18 10.12
CA TYR A 370 -9.28 -21.95 10.13
C TYR A 370 -9.24 -21.35 8.72
N LYS A 371 -9.44 -20.03 8.61
CA LYS A 371 -9.02 -19.28 7.41
C LYS A 371 -7.52 -19.45 7.27
N VAL A 372 -7.06 -19.87 6.09
CA VAL A 372 -5.65 -19.96 5.71
C VAL A 372 -5.41 -19.04 4.53
N CYS A 373 -4.39 -18.18 4.62
CA CYS A 373 -3.85 -17.46 3.47
C CYS A 373 -2.61 -18.19 2.95
N ALA A 374 -2.71 -18.81 1.77
CA ALA A 374 -1.58 -19.34 1.03
C ALA A 374 -1.14 -18.34 -0.05
N THR A 375 0.16 -18.03 -0.12
CA THR A 375 0.75 -17.15 -1.13
C THR A 375 1.50 -17.97 -2.18
N TYR A 376 1.34 -17.64 -3.47
CA TYR A 376 2.09 -18.28 -4.55
C TYR A 376 2.45 -17.28 -5.65
N MET A 377 3.55 -17.52 -6.36
CA MET A 377 3.93 -16.68 -7.50
C MET A 377 3.12 -17.06 -8.74
N ASP A 378 2.42 -16.10 -9.32
CA ASP A 378 1.67 -16.23 -10.56
C ASP A 378 2.27 -15.32 -11.64
N GLY A 379 3.36 -15.76 -12.25
CA GLY A 379 4.06 -14.98 -13.29
C GLY A 379 4.49 -13.57 -12.82
N PHE A 380 4.41 -12.61 -13.73
CA PHE A 380 4.93 -11.25 -13.56
C PHE A 380 3.96 -10.21 -14.10
N ARG A 381 3.96 -9.01 -13.53
CA ARG A 381 3.26 -7.83 -14.05
C ARG A 381 4.21 -6.66 -14.28
N ALA A 382 3.83 -5.77 -15.19
CA ALA A 382 4.44 -4.46 -15.38
C ALA A 382 3.35 -3.43 -15.67
N THR A 383 3.51 -2.22 -15.14
CA THR A 383 2.55 -1.11 -15.32
C THR A 383 3.26 0.12 -15.85
N ALA A 384 2.68 0.72 -16.88
CA ALA A 384 3.09 1.98 -17.48
C ALA A 384 2.00 3.02 -17.26
N VAL A 385 2.38 4.19 -16.74
CA VAL A 385 1.46 5.31 -16.47
C VAL A 385 2.04 6.57 -17.09
N CYS A 386 1.33 7.18 -18.04
CA CYS A 386 1.81 8.34 -18.79
C CYS A 386 0.71 9.40 -18.96
N PRO A 387 0.91 10.67 -18.57
CA PRO A 387 0.00 11.76 -18.90
C PRO A 387 0.04 12.10 -20.40
N VAL A 388 -1.10 12.55 -20.92
CA VAL A 388 -1.33 12.98 -22.30
C VAL A 388 -2.08 14.32 -22.29
N GLY A 389 -1.45 15.36 -22.85
CA GLY A 389 -1.99 16.74 -22.85
C GLY A 389 -2.52 17.24 -24.21
N GLY A 390 -3.41 18.23 -24.14
CA GLY A 390 -4.05 18.94 -25.24
C GLY A 390 -5.14 18.14 -25.97
N PRO A 391 -5.62 18.63 -27.14
CA PRO A 391 -6.77 18.07 -27.85
C PRO A 391 -6.71 16.56 -28.07
N ARG A 392 -7.89 15.92 -27.94
CA ARG A 392 -8.08 14.48 -28.16
C ARG A 392 -7.16 13.60 -27.29
N ALA A 393 -6.89 14.03 -26.05
CA ALA A 393 -6.04 13.32 -25.10
C ALA A 393 -6.42 11.83 -24.96
N VAL A 394 -7.72 11.52 -24.91
CA VAL A 394 -8.24 10.14 -24.80
C VAL A 394 -7.94 9.28 -26.02
N GLU A 395 -8.17 9.80 -27.24
CA GLU A 395 -7.86 9.08 -28.49
C GLU A 395 -6.35 8.82 -28.59
N LYS A 396 -5.53 9.85 -28.30
CA LYS A 396 -4.07 9.77 -28.29
C LYS A 396 -3.59 8.75 -27.25
N ALA A 397 -4.20 8.71 -26.07
CA ALA A 397 -3.92 7.74 -25.00
C ALA A 397 -4.20 6.30 -25.45
N ARG A 398 -5.44 5.99 -25.87
CA ARG A 398 -5.82 4.63 -26.34
C ARG A 398 -4.95 4.17 -27.50
N ARG A 399 -4.82 5.01 -28.54
CA ARG A 399 -4.04 4.69 -29.74
C ARG A 399 -2.57 4.43 -29.42
N THR A 400 -2.01 5.12 -28.44
CA THR A 400 -0.62 4.89 -27.97
C THR A 400 -0.49 3.55 -27.26
N ALA A 401 -1.34 3.25 -26.27
CA ALA A 401 -1.30 1.97 -25.55
C ALA A 401 -1.53 0.77 -26.48
N GLU A 402 -2.56 0.81 -27.33
CA GLU A 402 -2.79 -0.20 -28.36
C GLU A 402 -1.56 -0.40 -29.26
N SER A 403 -0.88 0.68 -29.65
CA SER A 403 0.29 0.61 -30.55
C SER A 403 1.52 0.05 -29.85
N ILE A 404 1.65 0.19 -28.53
CA ILE A 404 2.69 -0.46 -27.73
C ILE A 404 2.39 -1.96 -27.64
N ILE A 405 1.17 -2.35 -27.23
CA ILE A 405 0.75 -3.76 -27.15
C ILE A 405 0.88 -4.46 -28.51
N LYS A 406 0.31 -3.90 -29.58
CA LYS A 406 0.42 -4.43 -30.95
C LYS A 406 1.86 -4.43 -31.49
N ARG A 407 2.82 -3.76 -30.85
CA ARG A 407 4.26 -3.85 -31.17
C ARG A 407 4.94 -4.94 -30.36
N THR A 408 4.70 -5.02 -29.05
CA THR A 408 5.31 -6.02 -28.17
C THR A 408 4.83 -7.43 -28.53
N GLN A 409 3.56 -7.63 -28.86
CA GLN A 409 3.04 -8.91 -29.36
C GLN A 409 3.74 -9.38 -30.65
N ARG A 410 4.09 -8.47 -31.56
CA ARG A 410 4.90 -8.80 -32.75
C ARG A 410 6.32 -9.19 -32.37
N ILE A 411 6.93 -8.52 -31.40
CA ILE A 411 8.24 -8.90 -30.85
C ILE A 411 8.19 -10.27 -30.16
N PHE A 412 7.11 -10.59 -29.45
CA PHE A 412 6.92 -11.89 -28.79
C PHE A 412 6.84 -13.01 -29.83
N LYS A 413 6.00 -12.86 -30.86
CA LYS A 413 5.92 -13.79 -32.01
C LYS A 413 7.28 -13.98 -32.71
N GLN A 414 8.03 -12.89 -32.97
CA GLN A 414 9.36 -12.95 -33.58
C GLN A 414 10.43 -13.65 -32.73
N LEU A 415 10.19 -13.81 -31.42
CA LEU A 415 11.13 -14.39 -30.45
C LEU A 415 10.63 -15.72 -29.86
N ASN A 416 9.54 -16.28 -30.40
CA ASN A 416 8.85 -17.48 -29.88
C ASN A 416 8.55 -17.39 -28.36
N LEU A 417 8.08 -16.21 -27.92
CA LEU A 417 7.51 -16.02 -26.59
C LEU A 417 5.99 -16.22 -26.66
N GLU A 418 5.38 -16.49 -25.51
CA GLU A 418 3.91 -16.48 -25.35
C GLU A 418 3.35 -15.05 -25.54
N ASP A 419 2.03 -14.94 -25.65
CA ASP A 419 1.35 -13.64 -25.58
C ASP A 419 1.04 -13.28 -24.11
N TYR A 420 0.58 -12.05 -23.87
CA TYR A 420 0.13 -11.62 -22.55
C TYR A 420 -1.01 -12.50 -22.03
N SER A 421 -0.90 -12.91 -20.76
CA SER A 421 -1.98 -13.61 -20.05
C SER A 421 -3.11 -12.67 -19.60
N GLU A 422 -2.80 -11.38 -19.39
CA GLU A 422 -3.80 -10.34 -19.15
C GLU A 422 -3.28 -8.97 -19.64
N ILE A 423 -4.19 -8.12 -20.15
CA ILE A 423 -3.92 -6.74 -20.57
C ILE A 423 -5.05 -5.85 -20.06
N ASN A 424 -4.71 -4.83 -19.28
CA ASN A 424 -5.62 -3.75 -18.89
C ASN A 424 -5.11 -2.41 -19.47
N ILE A 425 -5.95 -1.75 -20.27
CA ILE A 425 -5.73 -0.38 -20.76
C ILE A 425 -6.89 0.48 -20.27
N GLN A 426 -6.59 1.43 -19.40
CA GLN A 426 -7.54 2.39 -18.85
C GLN A 426 -7.05 3.81 -19.11
N VAL A 427 -7.95 4.73 -19.42
CA VAL A 427 -7.65 6.15 -19.60
C VAL A 427 -8.33 6.96 -18.50
N LEU A 428 -7.55 7.34 -17.49
CA LEU A 428 -8.02 8.21 -16.42
C LEU A 428 -8.33 9.60 -16.99
N GLY A 429 -9.45 10.17 -16.53
CA GLY A 429 -10.06 11.36 -17.12
C GLY A 429 -11.09 11.04 -18.21
N ALA A 430 -11.01 9.90 -18.90
CA ALA A 430 -12.03 9.44 -19.85
C ALA A 430 -13.25 8.76 -19.17
N GLU A 431 -13.24 8.69 -17.84
CA GLU A 431 -14.26 8.00 -17.02
C GLU A 431 -14.41 6.50 -17.28
N ASP A 432 -13.36 5.84 -17.80
CA ASP A 432 -13.29 4.38 -17.98
C ASP A 432 -13.61 3.58 -16.70
N THR A 433 -13.36 4.16 -15.51
CA THR A 433 -13.71 3.58 -14.20
C THR A 433 -15.22 3.49 -13.96
N TYR A 434 -16.02 4.30 -14.65
CA TYR A 434 -17.49 4.33 -14.57
C TYR A 434 -18.16 3.47 -15.65
N GLY A 435 -17.38 2.97 -16.63
CA GLY A 435 -17.86 2.10 -17.70
C GLY A 435 -19.08 2.70 -18.45
N PRO A 436 -20.25 2.03 -18.46
CA PRO A 436 -21.45 2.54 -19.14
C PRO A 436 -22.07 3.79 -18.48
N HIS A 437 -21.59 4.21 -17.30
CA HIS A 437 -22.05 5.39 -16.57
C HIS A 437 -21.17 6.63 -16.79
N ALA A 438 -20.17 6.56 -17.69
CA ALA A 438 -19.35 7.71 -18.07
C ALA A 438 -20.20 8.84 -18.69
N THR A 439 -19.89 10.08 -18.31
CA THR A 439 -20.61 11.30 -18.72
C THR A 439 -19.70 12.35 -19.37
N ASN A 440 -18.39 12.31 -19.10
CA ASN A 440 -17.41 13.25 -19.61
C ASN A 440 -17.20 13.10 -21.13
N LYS A 441 -17.25 14.22 -21.86
CA LYS A 441 -17.16 14.28 -23.33
C LYS A 441 -15.73 14.31 -23.88
N GLY A 442 -14.74 13.95 -23.06
CA GLY A 442 -13.33 13.86 -23.41
C GLY A 442 -12.52 15.05 -22.88
N PRO A 443 -11.67 14.87 -21.86
CA PRO A 443 -10.85 15.95 -21.33
C PRO A 443 -9.66 16.29 -22.24
N ARG A 444 -9.07 17.46 -21.98
CA ARG A 444 -7.82 17.94 -22.60
C ARG A 444 -6.56 17.43 -21.89
N GLU A 445 -6.73 16.78 -20.75
CA GLU A 445 -5.67 16.10 -20.01
C GLU A 445 -6.19 14.73 -19.61
N ALA A 446 -5.44 13.69 -19.92
CA ALA A 446 -5.77 12.31 -19.59
C ALA A 446 -4.51 11.58 -19.13
N VAL A 447 -4.66 10.48 -18.39
CA VAL A 447 -3.52 9.61 -18.04
C VAL A 447 -3.81 8.21 -18.56
N VAL A 448 -2.94 7.70 -19.44
CA VAL A 448 -3.01 6.31 -19.86
C VAL A 448 -2.39 5.43 -18.78
N TRP A 449 -3.17 4.47 -18.28
CA TRP A 449 -2.77 3.44 -17.35
C TRP A 449 -2.80 2.10 -18.10
N MET A 450 -1.63 1.52 -18.32
CA MET A 450 -1.47 0.29 -19.09
C MET A 450 -0.74 -0.74 -18.23
N ALA A 451 -1.49 -1.72 -17.73
CA ALA A 451 -0.97 -2.85 -16.95
C ALA A 451 -1.02 -4.13 -17.79
N VAL A 452 0.01 -4.95 -17.68
CA VAL A 452 0.13 -6.22 -18.40
C VAL A 452 0.62 -7.32 -17.46
N HIS A 453 0.09 -8.53 -17.65
CA HIS A 453 0.50 -9.77 -16.98
C HIS A 453 1.12 -10.73 -18.00
N HIS A 454 2.14 -11.47 -17.57
CA HIS A 454 2.77 -12.50 -18.39
C HIS A 454 3.52 -13.52 -17.51
N THR A 455 3.38 -14.80 -17.86
CA THR A 455 4.10 -15.96 -17.29
C THR A 455 5.63 -15.77 -17.22
N GLN A 456 6.24 -15.45 -18.36
CA GLN A 456 7.67 -15.25 -18.56
C GLN A 456 8.11 -13.79 -18.35
N LYS A 457 8.93 -13.54 -17.33
CA LYS A 457 9.55 -12.22 -17.03
C LYS A 457 10.22 -11.54 -18.24
N LYS A 458 10.79 -12.33 -19.16
CA LYS A 458 11.52 -11.86 -20.36
C LYS A 458 10.63 -11.06 -21.31
N ALA A 459 9.36 -11.43 -21.47
CA ALA A 459 8.42 -10.71 -22.32
C ALA A 459 8.18 -9.27 -21.81
N LEU A 460 8.05 -9.11 -20.50
CA LEU A 460 7.81 -7.80 -19.89
C LEU A 460 9.02 -6.84 -19.93
N ASP A 461 10.23 -7.32 -20.21
CA ASP A 461 11.39 -6.45 -20.48
C ASP A 461 11.23 -5.73 -21.83
N PHE A 462 10.72 -6.40 -22.87
CA PHE A 462 10.38 -5.75 -24.14
C PHE A 462 9.25 -4.73 -23.97
N PHE A 463 8.19 -5.08 -23.22
CA PHE A 463 7.14 -4.12 -22.86
C PHE A 463 7.71 -2.89 -22.17
N SER A 464 8.50 -3.09 -21.11
CA SER A 464 9.08 -1.99 -20.33
C SER A 464 10.02 -1.10 -21.16
N ARG A 465 10.68 -1.66 -22.18
CA ARG A 465 11.52 -0.91 -23.13
C ARG A 465 10.68 -0.09 -24.12
N GLU A 466 9.63 -0.66 -24.71
CA GLU A 466 8.84 -0.03 -25.80
C GLU A 466 7.94 1.13 -25.37
N VAL A 467 7.69 1.33 -24.07
CA VAL A 467 6.96 2.52 -23.58
C VAL A 467 7.73 3.82 -23.83
N ALA A 468 9.06 3.83 -23.66
CA ALA A 468 9.84 5.08 -23.82
C ALA A 468 9.91 5.60 -25.28
N PRO A 469 10.12 4.75 -26.30
CA PRO A 469 9.99 5.14 -27.72
C PRO A 469 8.64 5.77 -28.10
N ALA A 470 7.56 5.56 -27.36
CA ALA A 470 6.28 6.20 -27.64
C ALA A 470 6.36 7.74 -27.51
N GLY A 471 7.21 8.25 -26.61
CA GLY A 471 7.40 9.70 -26.39
C GLY A 471 8.04 10.45 -27.58
N THR A 472 8.51 9.74 -28.59
CA THR A 472 9.06 10.32 -29.84
C THR A 472 8.39 9.75 -31.10
N GLY A 473 8.04 8.46 -31.11
CA GLY A 473 7.49 7.74 -32.26
C GLY A 473 5.97 7.45 -32.22
N MET A 474 5.21 8.07 -31.31
CA MET A 474 3.74 7.97 -31.24
C MET A 474 3.10 9.35 -31.02
N ALA A 475 1.91 9.42 -30.42
CA ALA A 475 1.08 10.62 -30.40
C ALA A 475 1.72 11.81 -29.66
N PRO A 476 1.55 13.06 -30.17
CA PRO A 476 2.03 14.26 -29.49
C PRO A 476 1.27 14.52 -28.19
N GLY A 477 1.93 15.19 -27.24
CA GLY A 477 1.38 15.48 -25.91
C GLY A 477 1.56 14.37 -24.87
N LEU A 478 2.10 13.20 -25.22
CA LEU A 478 2.54 12.18 -24.26
C LEU A 478 3.77 12.72 -23.49
N THR A 479 3.68 12.85 -22.16
CA THR A 479 4.68 13.59 -21.36
C THR A 479 5.80 12.70 -20.77
N ALA A 480 5.82 12.53 -19.45
CA ALA A 480 6.76 11.67 -18.72
C ALA A 480 6.12 10.31 -18.39
N ILE A 481 6.94 9.27 -18.25
CA ILE A 481 6.48 8.00 -17.68
C ILE A 481 6.59 8.11 -16.15
N VAL A 482 5.47 8.00 -15.44
CA VAL A 482 5.40 8.12 -13.98
C VAL A 482 6.16 6.94 -13.37
N GLY A 483 7.13 7.23 -12.50
CA GLY A 483 8.04 6.23 -11.93
C GLY A 483 9.21 5.81 -12.84
N GLY A 484 9.32 6.37 -14.04
CA GLY A 484 10.36 6.06 -15.02
C GLY A 484 10.02 4.83 -15.87
N ARG A 485 11.04 4.04 -16.26
CA ARG A 485 10.80 2.79 -17.01
C ARG A 485 9.91 1.85 -16.17
N PRO A 486 8.83 1.25 -16.73
CA PRO A 486 7.99 0.29 -16.03
C PRO A 486 8.82 -0.78 -15.30
N ARG A 487 8.52 -0.98 -14.01
CA ARG A 487 9.19 -2.00 -13.20
C ARG A 487 8.42 -3.32 -13.34
N ILE A 488 9.16 -4.40 -13.60
CA ILE A 488 8.61 -5.75 -13.65
C ILE A 488 8.64 -6.33 -12.24
N SER A 489 7.47 -6.67 -11.71
CA SER A 489 7.31 -7.32 -10.40
C SER A 489 6.73 -8.72 -10.59
N PRO A 490 7.11 -9.73 -9.76
CA PRO A 490 6.31 -10.94 -9.66
C PRO A 490 4.90 -10.56 -9.19
N VAL A 491 3.88 -11.31 -9.62
CA VAL A 491 2.57 -11.28 -8.96
C VAL A 491 2.60 -12.38 -7.90
N TYR A 492 2.17 -12.05 -6.69
CA TYR A 492 1.83 -13.03 -5.67
C TYR A 492 0.32 -13.02 -5.51
N ILE A 493 -0.32 -14.16 -5.71
CA ILE A 493 -1.76 -14.33 -5.53
C ILE A 493 -2.01 -15.04 -4.20
N HIS A 494 -3.13 -14.66 -3.58
CA HIS A 494 -3.60 -15.18 -2.32
C HIS A 494 -4.72 -16.18 -2.58
N MET A 495 -4.56 -17.41 -2.10
CA MET A 495 -5.68 -18.31 -1.89
C MET A 495 -6.09 -18.23 -0.43
N ASN A 496 -7.23 -17.59 -0.19
CA ASN A 496 -7.96 -17.71 1.06
C ASN A 496 -8.81 -18.99 1.00
N GLY A 497 -8.60 -19.88 1.96
CA GLY A 497 -9.33 -21.13 2.04
C GLY A 497 -9.62 -21.57 3.47
N GLU A 498 -10.69 -22.35 3.59
CA GLU A 498 -10.88 -23.38 4.61
C GLU A 498 -10.12 -24.65 4.14
N HIS A 499 -9.87 -25.64 5.00
CA HIS A 499 -9.14 -26.86 4.59
C HIS A 499 -10.05 -28.09 4.53
N VAL A 500 -10.43 -28.49 3.30
CA VAL A 500 -11.18 -29.72 2.96
C VAL A 500 -10.78 -30.20 1.54
N GLU A 501 -10.89 -31.50 1.28
CA GLU A 501 -10.62 -32.25 0.02
C GLU A 501 -11.61 -31.94 -1.14
N THR A 502 -11.46 -32.25 -2.46
CA THR A 502 -10.38 -32.61 -3.44
C THR A 502 -11.13 -32.80 -4.81
N TYR A 503 -10.73 -32.54 -6.08
CA TYR A 503 -9.48 -32.20 -6.81
C TYR A 503 -9.71 -31.25 -8.04
N GLN A 504 -9.67 -31.75 -9.30
CA GLN A 504 -9.75 -31.06 -10.62
C GLN A 504 -10.42 -32.00 -11.68
N GLU A 505 -10.71 -31.66 -12.95
CA GLU A 505 -9.86 -31.35 -14.15
C GLU A 505 -10.79 -31.07 -15.39
N ILE A 506 -10.43 -30.56 -16.58
CA ILE A 506 -9.33 -29.74 -17.17
C ILE A 506 -9.66 -29.41 -18.68
N THR A 507 -8.91 -28.52 -19.38
CA THR A 507 -8.89 -28.27 -20.88
C THR A 507 -10.15 -27.68 -21.57
N SER A 508 -10.16 -27.04 -22.77
CA SER A 508 -9.18 -26.36 -23.70
C SER A 508 -9.99 -25.68 -24.86
N GLU A 509 -9.53 -25.06 -25.98
CA GLU A 509 -8.22 -24.76 -26.64
C GLU A 509 -8.35 -23.63 -27.74
N THR A 510 -7.30 -23.44 -28.57
CA THR A 510 -7.13 -22.91 -29.98
C THR A 510 -8.24 -22.16 -30.80
N SER A 511 -7.96 -21.35 -31.86
CA SER A 511 -6.73 -20.76 -32.48
C SER A 511 -7.05 -19.71 -33.59
N SER A 512 -6.01 -18.98 -34.09
CA SER A 512 -5.80 -18.55 -35.51
C SER A 512 -6.73 -17.49 -36.19
N THR A 513 -6.36 -16.68 -37.21
CA THR A 513 -5.08 -16.15 -37.79
C THR A 513 -5.34 -14.96 -38.76
N GLU A 514 -4.44 -13.95 -38.79
CA GLU A 514 -3.78 -13.23 -39.94
C GLU A 514 -4.52 -12.83 -41.26
N GLU A 515 -4.14 -11.78 -42.02
CA GLU A 515 -3.46 -10.48 -41.73
C GLU A 515 -4.19 -9.31 -42.49
N PHE A 516 -3.72 -8.42 -43.40
CA PHE A 516 -2.41 -8.03 -44.01
C PHE A 516 -2.38 -6.48 -44.30
N ASN A 517 -1.84 -6.03 -45.44
CA ASN A 517 -1.48 -4.64 -45.81
C ASN A 517 -2.10 -4.26 -47.21
N ALA A 518 -2.00 -3.07 -47.83
CA ALA A 518 -1.04 -1.96 -47.68
C ALA A 518 -1.53 -0.57 -48.23
N SER A 519 -0.66 0.43 -48.02
CA SER A 519 -0.52 1.83 -48.51
C SER A 519 -0.59 2.06 -50.06
N LEU A 520 -0.66 3.28 -50.64
CA LEU A 520 0.20 4.48 -50.48
C LEU A 520 -0.42 5.85 -50.93
N GLN A 521 0.04 6.90 -50.22
CA GLN A 521 0.44 8.30 -50.55
C GLN A 521 0.08 9.04 -51.88
N ALA A 522 0.06 10.38 -51.78
CA ALA A 522 0.09 11.39 -52.84
C ALA A 522 0.91 12.64 -52.38
N GLU A 523 1.22 13.58 -53.28
CA GLU A 523 1.97 14.84 -52.99
C GLU A 523 1.35 16.07 -53.71
N GLU A 524 1.64 17.27 -53.20
CA GLU A 524 1.13 18.58 -53.67
C GLU A 524 2.28 19.58 -53.97
N ASN A 525 1.98 20.71 -54.61
CA ASN A 525 2.86 21.88 -54.70
C ASN A 525 2.06 23.18 -54.56
N SER A 526 2.63 24.24 -53.96
CA SER A 526 1.93 25.49 -53.64
C SER A 526 2.75 26.76 -53.96
N PRO A 527 2.10 27.89 -54.31
CA PRO A 527 2.72 29.21 -54.39
C PRO A 527 2.31 30.16 -53.24
N THR A 528 2.79 31.42 -53.33
CA THR A 528 2.91 32.40 -52.23
C THR A 528 1.81 33.46 -52.14
N ASP A 529 1.82 34.23 -51.05
CA ASP A 529 0.68 34.99 -50.50
C ASP A 529 0.89 36.53 -50.47
N THR A 530 -0.19 37.32 -50.52
CA THR A 530 -0.22 38.80 -50.39
C THR A 530 -1.56 39.33 -49.84
N ASP A 531 -1.47 40.23 -48.86
CA ASP A 531 -2.52 41.08 -48.24
C ASP A 531 -3.89 40.45 -47.90
N LEU A 532 -4.18 40.40 -46.59
CA LEU A 532 -5.23 39.54 -46.04
C LEU A 532 -6.52 40.27 -45.62
N PRO A 533 -7.71 39.80 -46.07
CA PRO A 533 -9.01 40.28 -45.59
C PRO A 533 -9.31 39.87 -44.13
N SER A 534 -10.43 40.34 -43.60
CA SER A 534 -10.96 39.99 -42.27
C SER A 534 -12.46 39.70 -42.35
N GLY A 535 -13.03 39.07 -41.32
CA GLY A 535 -14.43 38.66 -41.32
C GLY A 535 -14.96 38.32 -39.92
N PRO A 536 -16.12 37.65 -39.82
CA PRO A 536 -16.79 37.38 -38.55
C PRO A 536 -16.36 36.08 -37.87
N ASN A 537 -15.53 35.25 -38.52
CA ASN A 537 -15.28 33.87 -38.08
C ASN A 537 -14.23 33.78 -36.97
N SER A 538 -14.34 32.69 -36.20
CA SER A 538 -13.33 32.18 -35.29
C SER A 538 -12.93 30.77 -35.70
N TYR A 539 -11.65 30.42 -35.51
CA TYR A 539 -11.16 29.05 -35.64
C TYR A 539 -10.19 28.74 -34.50
N ARG A 540 -10.19 27.50 -34.00
CA ARG A 540 -9.13 27.03 -33.08
C ARG A 540 -7.85 26.80 -33.88
N LEU A 541 -6.69 27.04 -33.29
CA LEU A 541 -5.40 26.81 -33.95
C LEU A 541 -5.24 25.36 -34.45
N GLU A 542 -5.90 24.39 -33.83
CA GLU A 542 -6.04 23.00 -34.32
C GLU A 542 -6.55 22.88 -35.76
N GLU A 543 -7.43 23.79 -36.19
CA GLU A 543 -8.03 23.81 -37.53
C GLU A 543 -7.14 24.50 -38.57
N LEU A 544 -6.20 25.35 -38.15
CA LEU A 544 -5.36 26.17 -39.03
C LEU A 544 -3.89 25.75 -39.05
N ALA A 545 -3.41 25.02 -38.04
CA ALA A 545 -1.98 24.70 -37.90
C ALA A 545 -1.70 23.28 -37.39
N TYR A 546 -0.50 22.80 -37.72
CA TYR A 546 0.22 21.77 -36.99
C TYR A 546 1.09 22.43 -35.91
N THR A 547 1.34 21.72 -34.80
CA THR A 547 2.25 22.19 -33.74
C THR A 547 3.18 21.08 -33.27
N ARG A 548 4.41 21.44 -32.90
CA ARG A 548 5.30 20.58 -32.10
C ARG A 548 6.03 21.41 -31.06
N SER A 549 6.29 20.81 -29.90
CA SER A 549 7.06 21.42 -28.82
C SER A 549 8.05 20.43 -28.20
N GLY A 550 9.02 20.96 -27.47
CA GLY A 550 10.05 20.22 -26.75
C GLY A 550 10.96 21.16 -25.96
N ASP A 551 11.87 20.59 -25.17
CA ASP A 551 12.72 21.35 -24.27
C ASP A 551 13.97 21.95 -24.93
N LYS A 552 14.41 23.08 -24.36
CA LYS A 552 15.70 23.71 -24.58
C LYS A 552 16.28 24.11 -23.22
N GLY A 553 16.58 23.10 -22.41
CA GLY A 553 17.04 23.29 -21.02
C GLY A 553 15.88 23.62 -20.08
N ASN A 554 15.87 24.82 -19.49
CA ASN A 554 14.74 25.30 -18.67
C ASN A 554 13.62 25.97 -19.51
N SER A 555 13.86 26.18 -20.80
CA SER A 555 12.95 26.84 -21.74
C SER A 555 12.23 25.82 -22.63
N ALA A 556 11.06 26.16 -23.15
CA ALA A 556 10.30 25.31 -24.08
C ALA A 556 10.20 25.95 -25.47
N ASN A 557 10.43 25.18 -26.52
CA ASN A 557 10.12 25.59 -27.89
C ASN A 557 8.66 25.25 -28.23
N ILE A 558 8.01 26.07 -29.04
CA ILE A 558 6.76 25.73 -29.73
C ILE A 558 6.88 26.15 -31.21
N GLY A 559 6.96 25.17 -32.10
CA GLY A 559 6.80 25.37 -33.53
C GLY A 559 5.32 25.31 -33.92
N VAL A 560 4.89 26.23 -34.77
CA VAL A 560 3.54 26.34 -35.34
C VAL A 560 3.68 26.41 -36.86
N ILE A 561 3.00 25.53 -37.60
CA ILE A 561 3.14 25.39 -39.06
C ILE A 561 1.73 25.46 -39.66
N ALA A 562 1.50 26.36 -40.63
CA ALA A 562 0.19 26.47 -41.27
C ALA A 562 -0.21 25.16 -41.97
N ARG A 563 -1.49 24.78 -41.88
CA ARG A 563 -2.03 23.59 -42.58
C ARG A 563 -2.10 23.77 -44.09
N HIS A 564 -2.31 25.01 -44.54
CA HIS A 564 -2.33 25.43 -45.93
C HIS A 564 -1.60 26.77 -46.04
N SER A 565 -1.00 27.09 -47.20
CA SER A 565 -0.17 28.29 -47.35
C SER A 565 -0.95 29.59 -47.06
N SER A 566 -2.20 29.67 -47.54
CA SER A 566 -3.09 30.83 -47.33
C SER A 566 -3.42 31.15 -45.87
N PHE A 567 -3.13 30.24 -44.92
CA PHE A 567 -3.33 30.49 -43.49
C PHE A 567 -2.12 31.18 -42.84
N TYR A 568 -0.93 31.11 -43.46
CA TYR A 568 0.32 31.53 -42.84
C TYR A 568 0.35 33.01 -42.46
N PRO A 569 -0.04 33.99 -43.30
CA PRO A 569 0.10 35.38 -42.92
C PRO A 569 -0.95 35.79 -41.88
N TYR A 570 -2.09 35.07 -41.76
CA TYR A 570 -3.02 35.24 -40.63
C TYR A 570 -2.35 34.83 -39.32
N LEU A 571 -1.75 33.63 -39.29
CA LEU A 571 -1.00 33.14 -38.13
C LEU A 571 0.17 34.08 -37.78
N LYS A 572 0.96 34.52 -38.77
CA LYS A 572 2.06 35.48 -38.58
C LYS A 572 1.60 36.85 -38.06
N LYS A 573 0.42 37.33 -38.48
CA LYS A 573 -0.17 38.60 -38.07
C LYS A 573 -0.79 38.55 -36.66
N MET A 574 -1.37 37.41 -36.27
CA MET A 574 -2.18 37.28 -35.05
C MET A 574 -1.49 36.56 -33.89
N LEU A 575 -0.56 35.63 -34.17
CA LEU A 575 0.15 34.87 -33.15
C LEU A 575 1.49 35.56 -32.84
N THR A 576 1.43 36.61 -32.02
CA THR A 576 2.61 37.38 -31.59
C THR A 576 3.27 36.77 -30.36
N ALA A 577 4.45 37.27 -29.96
CA ALA A 577 5.16 36.75 -28.78
C ALA A 577 4.34 36.96 -27.49
N GLU A 578 3.73 38.14 -27.35
CA GLU A 578 2.94 38.59 -26.19
C GLU A 578 1.62 37.82 -26.06
N VAL A 579 1.08 37.32 -27.17
CA VAL A 579 -0.10 36.42 -27.18
C VAL A 579 0.27 35.06 -26.60
N VAL A 580 1.39 34.48 -27.03
CA VAL A 580 1.88 33.19 -26.54
C VAL A 580 2.36 33.30 -25.09
N GLU A 581 3.02 34.39 -24.72
CA GLU A 581 3.40 34.73 -23.34
C GLU A 581 2.19 34.76 -22.42
N ARG A 582 1.15 35.54 -22.75
CA ARG A 582 -0.08 35.64 -21.96
C ARG A 582 -0.78 34.30 -21.79
N TYR A 583 -0.76 33.44 -22.82
CA TYR A 583 -1.33 32.11 -22.75
C TYR A 583 -0.56 31.18 -21.78
N PHE A 584 0.77 31.26 -21.79
CA PHE A 584 1.65 30.42 -20.96
C PHE A 584 2.19 31.10 -19.68
N GLN A 585 1.64 32.25 -19.28
CA GLN A 585 2.05 33.02 -18.09
C GLN A 585 2.03 32.20 -16.79
N HIS A 586 1.21 31.15 -16.73
CA HIS A 586 1.09 30.23 -15.59
C HIS A 586 2.25 29.20 -15.50
N LEU A 587 3.05 29.06 -16.57
CA LEU A 587 4.20 28.15 -16.64
C LEU A 587 5.54 28.90 -16.62
N ILE A 588 5.58 30.09 -17.22
CA ILE A 588 6.73 30.99 -17.22
C ILE A 588 7.10 31.38 -15.78
N ARG A 589 8.39 31.48 -15.50
CA ARG A 589 8.91 32.14 -14.31
C ARG A 589 9.69 33.37 -14.75
N ASN A 590 9.21 34.55 -14.36
CA ASN A 590 9.95 35.78 -14.52
C ASN A 590 11.27 35.65 -13.74
N ASP A 591 12.38 36.01 -14.36
CA ASP A 591 13.63 36.33 -13.67
C ASP A 591 13.82 37.85 -13.63
N GLU A 592 14.89 38.32 -12.99
CA GLU A 592 15.19 39.76 -12.85
C GLU A 592 15.93 40.31 -14.09
N SER A 593 15.74 39.73 -15.28
CA SER A 593 16.39 40.18 -16.52
C SER A 593 15.47 41.00 -17.42
N ASP A 594 16.05 41.95 -18.15
CA ASP A 594 15.36 42.75 -19.18
C ASP A 594 15.04 41.95 -20.47
N GLN A 595 15.06 40.61 -20.44
CA GLN A 595 14.77 39.77 -21.62
C GLN A 595 13.27 39.45 -21.72
N PRO A 596 12.68 39.49 -22.94
CA PRO A 596 11.28 39.12 -23.12
C PRO A 596 11.08 37.62 -22.86
N SER A 597 10.07 37.27 -22.07
CA SER A 597 9.80 35.88 -21.66
C SER A 597 9.50 34.94 -22.82
N VAL A 598 9.10 35.48 -23.99
CA VAL A 598 8.88 34.73 -25.22
C VAL A 598 9.58 35.40 -26.40
N LEU A 599 10.41 34.64 -27.11
CA LEU A 599 11.01 35.04 -28.38
C LEU A 599 10.25 34.41 -29.55
N ARG A 600 10.03 35.14 -30.65
CA ARG A 600 9.38 34.65 -31.88
C ARG A 600 10.33 34.73 -33.09
N TYR A 601 10.39 33.65 -33.84
CA TYR A 601 11.13 33.53 -35.10
C TYR A 601 10.16 33.12 -36.23
N GLU A 602 10.41 33.57 -37.45
CA GLU A 602 9.57 33.26 -38.62
C GLU A 602 10.27 32.26 -39.54
N LEU A 603 9.49 31.30 -40.07
CA LEU A 603 9.98 30.19 -40.91
C LEU A 603 9.18 30.16 -42.23
N PRO A 604 9.32 31.18 -43.10
CA PRO A 604 8.48 31.34 -44.29
C PRO A 604 8.60 30.18 -45.28
N GLY A 605 9.77 29.55 -45.40
CA GLY A 605 9.98 28.39 -46.28
C GLY A 605 9.20 27.13 -45.90
N ILE A 606 8.55 27.10 -44.72
CA ILE A 606 7.59 26.06 -44.31
C ILE A 606 6.28 26.67 -43.80
N ASN A 607 5.96 27.92 -44.16
CA ASN A 607 4.73 28.60 -43.72
C ASN A 607 4.52 28.57 -42.20
N GLY A 608 5.60 28.77 -41.43
CA GLY A 608 5.61 28.53 -39.98
C GLY A 608 6.19 29.66 -39.11
N LEU A 609 6.01 29.49 -37.80
CA LEU A 609 6.53 30.32 -36.71
C LEU A 609 7.19 29.40 -35.68
N ASN A 610 8.20 29.91 -34.96
CA ASN A 610 8.81 29.23 -33.83
C ASN A 610 8.90 30.17 -32.63
N PHE A 611 8.35 29.74 -31.50
CA PHE A 611 8.38 30.45 -30.24
C PHE A 611 9.36 29.75 -29.28
N LEU A 612 10.08 30.53 -28.46
CA LEU A 612 10.91 30.04 -27.37
C LEU A 612 10.47 30.73 -26.07
N LEU A 613 9.89 29.96 -25.16
CA LEU A 613 9.35 30.41 -23.87
C LEU A 613 10.43 30.21 -22.81
N LEU A 614 11.01 31.29 -22.31
CA LEU A 614 12.11 31.26 -21.34
C LEU A 614 11.62 30.82 -19.95
N ASN A 615 12.47 30.05 -19.26
CA ASN A 615 12.24 29.52 -17.90
C ASN A 615 10.93 28.73 -17.66
N SER A 616 10.22 28.37 -18.73
CA SER A 616 8.87 27.82 -18.72
C SER A 616 8.76 26.35 -18.30
N LEU A 617 9.86 25.67 -17.99
CA LEU A 617 9.87 24.27 -17.52
C LEU A 617 10.10 24.12 -16.02
N GLY A 618 10.46 25.17 -15.29
CA GLY A 618 10.54 25.16 -13.82
C GLY A 618 11.69 24.31 -13.24
N GLY A 619 12.80 24.19 -13.97
CA GLY A 619 13.98 23.38 -13.66
C GLY A 619 14.47 22.53 -14.84
N GLY A 620 13.71 22.46 -15.93
CA GLY A 620 13.97 21.55 -17.05
C GLY A 620 13.87 20.07 -16.69
N GLY A 621 14.26 19.19 -17.61
CA GLY A 621 13.99 17.75 -17.55
C GLY A 621 14.49 16.95 -16.34
N VAL A 622 15.34 17.53 -15.49
CA VAL A 622 15.93 16.86 -14.31
C VAL A 622 15.48 17.46 -12.97
N ALA A 623 15.28 18.78 -12.91
CA ALA A 623 14.94 19.48 -11.65
C ALA A 623 13.49 19.95 -11.57
N SER A 624 12.71 19.80 -12.66
CA SER A 624 11.29 20.19 -12.67
C SER A 624 10.42 19.21 -11.87
N LEU A 625 9.53 19.76 -11.07
CA LEU A 625 8.48 19.03 -10.34
C LEU A 625 7.17 18.91 -11.15
N ARG A 626 7.16 19.28 -12.44
CA ARG A 626 5.97 19.31 -13.30
C ARG A 626 5.76 17.96 -14.01
N SER A 627 4.50 17.67 -14.35
CA SER A 627 4.08 16.47 -15.12
C SER A 627 4.56 16.46 -16.58
N ASP A 628 4.90 17.63 -17.13
CA ASP A 628 5.55 17.79 -18.43
C ASP A 628 6.88 18.55 -18.30
N PRO A 629 7.94 17.90 -17.78
CA PRO A 629 9.24 18.54 -17.55
C PRO A 629 10.03 18.78 -18.85
N GLN A 630 9.45 18.41 -20.01
CA GLN A 630 10.03 18.56 -21.35
C GLN A 630 9.18 19.41 -22.30
N GLY A 631 8.05 19.96 -21.86
CA GLY A 631 7.16 20.79 -22.69
C GLY A 631 6.52 20.06 -23.89
N LYS A 632 6.40 18.72 -23.88
CA LYS A 632 5.83 17.92 -24.98
C LYS A 632 4.34 18.17 -25.23
N ALA A 633 3.62 18.69 -24.24
CA ALA A 633 2.22 19.08 -24.34
C ALA A 633 2.05 20.55 -24.76
N PHE A 634 3.05 21.43 -24.65
CA PHE A 634 2.85 22.88 -24.81
C PHE A 634 2.32 23.26 -26.20
N GLY A 635 2.85 22.66 -27.27
CA GLY A 635 2.31 22.86 -28.62
C GLY A 635 0.87 22.36 -28.74
N GLN A 636 0.53 21.26 -28.08
CA GLN A 636 -0.84 20.74 -28.02
C GLN A 636 -1.77 21.65 -27.20
N MET A 637 -1.30 22.28 -26.13
CA MET A 637 -2.05 23.29 -25.37
C MET A 637 -2.32 24.52 -26.23
N LEU A 638 -1.38 24.92 -27.09
CA LEU A 638 -1.56 26.09 -27.97
C LEU A 638 -2.56 25.83 -29.11
N LEU A 639 -2.80 24.58 -29.51
CA LEU A 639 -3.84 24.21 -30.50
C LEU A 639 -5.26 24.64 -30.07
N ASP A 640 -5.51 24.83 -28.78
CA ASP A 640 -6.79 25.33 -28.27
C ASP A 640 -7.00 26.83 -28.48
N TYR A 641 -5.94 27.60 -28.76
CA TYR A 641 -6.04 29.05 -28.88
C TYR A 641 -6.97 29.43 -30.04
N GLU A 642 -7.97 30.26 -29.75
CA GLU A 642 -8.98 30.70 -30.72
C GLU A 642 -8.51 31.98 -31.42
N LEU A 643 -8.38 31.92 -32.75
CA LEU A 643 -8.11 33.08 -33.59
C LEU A 643 -9.44 33.67 -34.08
N GLN A 644 -9.71 34.91 -33.72
CA GLN A 644 -10.98 35.60 -33.96
C GLN A 644 -10.87 36.72 -35.02
N ARG A 645 -12.00 37.02 -35.68
CA ARG A 645 -12.16 38.04 -36.75
C ARG A 645 -11.53 37.66 -38.09
N LEU A 646 -11.52 36.37 -38.38
CA LEU A 646 -11.03 35.80 -39.63
C LEU A 646 -12.14 35.83 -40.71
N PRO A 647 -11.80 35.87 -42.00
CA PRO A 647 -12.76 35.61 -43.08
C PRO A 647 -13.15 34.11 -43.07
N ASP A 648 -13.92 33.64 -44.05
CA ASP A 648 -13.99 32.19 -44.23
C ASP A 648 -12.66 31.70 -44.81
N LEU A 649 -11.90 31.00 -43.97
CA LEU A 649 -10.63 30.39 -44.34
C LEU A 649 -10.83 29.01 -44.99
N LYS A 650 -11.96 28.34 -44.76
CA LYS A 650 -12.20 27.00 -45.32
C LYS A 650 -12.52 27.11 -46.82
N SER A 651 -13.30 28.13 -47.21
CA SER A 651 -13.49 28.52 -48.61
C SER A 651 -12.28 29.22 -49.26
N LEU A 652 -11.05 29.05 -48.71
CA LEU A 652 -9.77 29.42 -49.33
C LEU A 652 -8.86 28.19 -49.52
N ILE A 653 -9.44 26.99 -49.46
CA ILE A 653 -8.84 25.69 -49.81
C ILE A 653 -9.63 25.04 -50.98
N ASP A 654 -10.94 25.28 -51.07
CA ASP A 654 -11.79 24.95 -52.22
C ASP A 654 -11.48 25.79 -53.47
#